data_AF-A0A4E9E786-F1
#
_entry.id   AF-A0A4E9E786-F1
#
_cell.length_a   1.000
_cell.length_b   1.000
_cell.length_c   1.000
_cell.angle_alpha   90.00
_cell.angle_beta   90.00
_cell.angle_gamma   90.00
#
_symmetry.space_group_name_H-M   'P 1'
#
loop_
_entity.id
_entity.type
_entity.pdbx_description
1 polymer ?
#
loop_
_entity_poly.entity_id
_entity_poly.type
_entity_poly.pdbx_seq_one_letter_code
_entity_poly.pdbx_strand_id
1 'polypeptide(L)'
;MVCCWGNRKKEVVGIADQKWEYINLRDFKSRGCGTVFAYVYLWLMLFVSVAVYVVDSFTAVNLLIFDRWSSKIDPAISFDVSKWIFSICIILSFVNLAYEGIRAYRVIRRGNVAESYLDSLAVRWESIRLGSQGWKRFLVFAELTKSKEGAQYIALFTYFNFQAWIRVIICSGPRQVLNAFTLKSVYEAQLTPTADNVGDSITGFFEKIKILAEEDYQQAVILSGMCFTVVIWVFSALFLLAAVLFWVFFLYHWIPAADGGLSGYCERKVTKTLMKIVTKTVNKALAREETNRMKAEIKASKKAGEKFNLDRAATLPTLPNVGPVNKIGQHPMLNRNDTMTTLPPYTSRPGTPGDTEVPPVPQVAMPTRQGTTASIASFASRATSRSGAGYGRLASPVPEVPPVNYGEQPLSRTTTMNSQGNHGQYPANQPMADPMQFMPGRYTESPAPMHPNNAPFYPPPARAPSARPMDTFTQPMGSFAPTQAPPPGPRGYQAYNPGGRTSTATSVTSHQNGPAMQRQFNPPVRSATGPMPLREPPRRNLTNPMPPRSASARPERAPPYNYDVESQRGGYGCQLLQSYGNFFNMPSATTTWHEGEIAMHEKLKVPKMENPTFPGLADRYGVRVMHSPLVALGTLDDKGRPWTTIWGGERGFARPVAEDVLALNSSVDTRYDPVFRALWDDIDEEGVKQGAINRPNDGEGKEMSGLAIDLETRDRVKLVGKMVAGATVDEGKTVQLAMAVTESLGNCPKYLNKKNVVPHAMEPELVSEKLPLPQEALDIVTAADMLFLSSTNGHAMDTNHRGGSPGFIRVIRNEEDGVELIYPEFSGNRLYQTLGNFKVNPRVGVAIPDYNTANVLYLTGTASVLVGEEASSLLARTKLAVKISVTSAKFVKSGLPFRGSLGEYSPYNPPVRHLLSEHDAHLGAENPNAITATLKDREVITSSIDRFTFELSSQQPITNWHAGQYITLDFEPELSNGYSHMADHDPQSINDDFVRTFTVSSPPENHKDLQITTRRHGPVTNFLRKHNSRVLLEVPVIGFGGEEGFRIPLEPEGPKSIFIAAGVGITPVLAQAPAVLKHNVPFELLWTLRYEDLPLASDTFSRIPELAKSTTLFVTGQSDKDKESLLDEAEKAGTRIVKRRVSANDVESFKGQSARFFLCTAPALLAALEEWLQGEKVVWEDFGY
;
A
#
# COMPACT_ATOMS: atom_id res chain seq x y z
N MET A 1 4.79 -21.24 33.53
CA MET A 1 6.15 -20.65 33.62
C MET A 1 6.96 -21.03 32.36
N VAL A 2 6.47 -20.69 31.16
CA VAL A 2 7.12 -21.02 29.87
C VAL A 2 6.76 -19.90 28.88
N CYS A 3 7.49 -18.78 28.93
CA CYS A 3 7.12 -17.56 28.18
C CYS A 3 8.27 -16.89 27.41
N CYS A 4 9.53 -17.36 27.55
CA CYS A 4 10.71 -16.65 27.05
C CYS A 4 11.51 -17.40 25.96
N TRP A 5 11.09 -18.60 25.56
CA TRP A 5 11.73 -19.38 24.50
C TRP A 5 10.71 -19.77 23.42
N GLY A 6 11.14 -19.73 22.15
CA GLY A 6 10.62 -20.65 21.15
C GLY A 6 9.40 -20.24 20.30
N ASN A 7 9.09 -18.94 20.13
CA ASN A 7 8.20 -18.52 19.04
C ASN A 7 8.91 -17.54 18.09
N ARG A 8 9.01 -17.91 16.80
CA ARG A 8 9.29 -16.94 15.73
C ARG A 8 8.08 -16.01 15.66
N LYS A 9 8.21 -14.76 16.16
CA LYS A 9 7.23 -13.71 15.86
C LYS A 9 7.00 -13.71 14.35
N LYS A 10 5.75 -13.83 13.89
CA LYS A 10 5.38 -13.28 12.59
C LYS A 10 5.74 -11.80 12.62
N GLU A 11 6.28 -11.30 11.52
CA GLU A 11 6.64 -9.88 11.42
C GLU A 11 5.35 -9.05 11.52
N VAL A 12 5.19 -8.36 12.65
CA VAL A 12 4.06 -7.45 12.85
C VAL A 12 4.26 -6.32 11.87
N VAL A 13 3.32 -6.19 10.91
CA VAL A 13 3.42 -5.23 9.80
C VAL A 13 3.68 -3.84 10.37
N GLY A 14 4.94 -3.39 10.20
CA GLY A 14 5.45 -2.21 10.85
C GLY A 14 4.92 -0.95 10.18
N ILE A 15 3.82 -0.41 10.69
CA ILE A 15 3.32 0.93 10.35
C ILE A 15 4.51 1.90 10.46
N ALA A 16 4.85 2.58 9.37
CA ALA A 16 6.12 3.31 9.21
C ALA A 16 6.39 4.30 10.36
N ASP A 17 5.33 4.99 10.80
CA ASP A 17 5.25 5.93 11.92
C ASP A 17 5.86 5.42 13.26
N GLN A 18 6.04 4.11 13.41
CA GLN A 18 6.61 3.48 14.62
C GLN A 18 8.15 3.45 14.64
N LYS A 19 8.83 3.75 13.53
CA LYS A 19 10.30 3.74 13.46
C LYS A 19 10.92 5.08 13.87
N TRP A 20 12.09 5.05 14.48
CA TRP A 20 12.89 6.23 14.88
C TRP A 20 13.16 7.22 13.73
N GLU A 21 13.10 6.77 12.48
CA GLU A 21 13.37 7.54 11.26
C GLU A 21 12.22 8.52 10.93
N TYR A 22 10.98 8.19 11.30
CA TYR A 22 9.78 8.97 10.96
C TYR A 22 9.33 9.90 12.10
N ILE A 23 9.94 9.79 13.29
CA ILE A 23 9.63 10.65 14.44
C ILE A 23 10.60 11.83 14.49
N ASN A 24 10.09 13.05 14.30
CA ASN A 24 10.89 14.26 14.44
C ASN A 24 11.31 14.53 15.90
N LEU A 25 12.51 14.08 16.24
CA LEU A 25 13.13 14.23 17.58
C LEU A 25 13.31 15.69 18.04
N ARG A 26 13.02 16.71 17.20
CA ARG A 26 13.11 18.14 17.56
C ARG A 26 11.90 18.67 18.32
N ASP A 27 10.75 18.00 18.21
CA ASP A 27 9.48 18.47 18.77
C ASP A 27 9.29 18.08 20.25
N PHE A 28 9.97 17.01 20.67
CA PHE A 28 10.01 16.55 22.06
C PHE A 28 10.92 17.45 22.90
N LYS A 29 10.35 18.15 23.88
CA LYS A 29 11.04 19.09 24.77
C LYS A 29 10.65 18.85 26.23
N SER A 30 11.63 18.84 27.13
CA SER A 30 11.39 18.78 28.57
C SER A 30 10.54 19.96 29.04
N ARG A 31 9.69 19.71 30.04
CA ARG A 31 8.74 20.70 30.61
C ARG A 31 8.84 20.83 32.14
N GLY A 32 9.88 20.27 32.75
CA GLY A 32 10.13 20.35 34.18
C GLY A 32 11.43 19.64 34.59
N CYS A 33 11.92 19.93 35.81
CA CYS A 33 13.21 19.43 36.32
C CYS A 33 13.28 17.90 36.43
N GLY A 34 12.18 17.22 36.77
CA GLY A 34 12.17 15.77 37.02
C GLY A 34 12.68 14.90 35.86
N THR A 35 12.52 15.31 34.59
CA THR A 35 13.11 14.58 33.45
C THR A 35 14.64 14.71 33.38
N VAL A 36 15.21 15.81 33.87
CA VAL A 36 16.67 15.98 33.96
C VAL A 36 17.20 15.11 35.09
N PHE A 37 16.56 15.13 36.26
CA PHE A 37 16.93 14.28 37.40
C PHE A 37 16.89 12.78 37.05
N ALA A 38 15.82 12.33 36.37
CA ALA A 38 15.71 10.93 35.91
C ALA A 38 16.81 10.51 34.92
N TYR A 39 17.30 11.44 34.09
CA TYR A 39 18.42 11.18 33.17
C TYR A 39 19.78 11.15 33.89
N VAL A 40 20.02 12.05 34.85
CA VAL A 40 21.20 12.02 35.72
C VAL A 40 21.23 10.72 36.55
N TYR A 41 20.09 10.30 37.09
CA TYR A 41 19.93 9.03 37.80
C TYR A 41 20.22 7.82 36.91
N LEU A 42 19.83 7.84 35.63
CA LEU A 42 20.16 6.79 34.65
C LEU A 42 21.68 6.66 34.47
N TRP A 43 22.40 7.77 34.34
CA TRP A 43 23.87 7.78 34.24
C TRP A 43 24.57 7.35 35.54
N LEU A 44 24.05 7.76 36.71
CA LEU A 44 24.56 7.31 38.00
C LEU A 44 24.38 5.80 38.18
N MET A 45 23.21 5.26 37.83
CA MET A 45 22.93 3.81 37.91
C MET A 45 23.67 2.99 36.86
N LEU A 46 24.04 3.59 35.71
CA LEU A 46 24.99 2.99 34.77
C LEU A 46 26.37 2.85 35.43
N PHE A 47 26.90 3.93 36.01
CA PHE A 47 28.22 3.94 36.65
C PHE A 47 28.30 2.91 37.80
N VAL A 48 27.30 2.89 38.69
CA VAL A 48 27.21 1.90 39.78
C VAL A 48 27.14 0.47 39.21
N SER A 49 26.36 0.22 38.15
CA SER A 49 26.29 -1.11 37.55
C SER A 49 27.62 -1.54 36.90
N VAL A 50 28.39 -0.61 36.31
CA VAL A 50 29.72 -0.91 35.76
C VAL A 50 30.71 -1.21 36.88
N ALA A 51 30.72 -0.40 37.94
CA ALA A 51 31.59 -0.61 39.11
C ALA A 51 31.35 -1.99 39.76
N VAL A 52 30.09 -2.42 39.90
CA VAL A 52 29.77 -3.77 40.41
C VAL A 52 30.32 -4.88 39.50
N TYR A 53 30.23 -4.76 38.17
CA TYR A 53 30.83 -5.75 37.26
C TYR A 53 32.37 -5.75 37.29
N VAL A 54 33.02 -4.61 37.56
CA VAL A 54 34.48 -4.54 37.75
C VAL A 54 34.89 -5.25 39.06
N VAL A 55 34.17 -5.01 40.16
CA VAL A 55 34.41 -5.71 41.44
C VAL A 55 34.14 -7.21 41.31
N ASP A 56 33.02 -7.61 40.68
CA ASP A 56 32.71 -9.01 40.38
C ASP A 56 33.83 -9.68 39.56
N SER A 57 34.42 -8.97 38.59
CA SER A 57 35.54 -9.47 37.80
C SER A 57 36.80 -9.70 38.64
N PHE A 58 37.13 -8.75 39.52
CA PHE A 58 38.27 -8.85 40.44
C PHE A 58 38.11 -10.02 41.42
N THR A 59 36.92 -10.19 42.01
CA THR A 59 36.61 -11.33 42.88
C THR A 59 36.74 -12.67 42.13
N ALA A 60 36.20 -12.78 40.90
CA ALA A 60 36.33 -14.00 40.11
C ALA A 60 37.79 -14.35 39.77
N VAL A 61 38.61 -13.35 39.41
CA VAL A 61 40.05 -13.55 39.15
C VAL A 61 40.79 -14.05 40.40
N ASN A 62 40.54 -13.47 41.57
CA ASN A 62 41.19 -13.88 42.82
C ASN A 62 40.78 -15.30 43.26
N LEU A 63 39.52 -15.68 43.05
CA LEU A 63 39.00 -17.02 43.38
C LEU A 63 39.41 -18.11 42.39
N LEU A 64 39.71 -17.77 41.12
CA LEU A 64 40.04 -18.75 40.08
C LEU A 64 41.54 -18.89 39.77
N ILE A 65 42.33 -17.84 39.98
CA ILE A 65 43.77 -17.81 39.62
C ILE A 65 44.67 -17.84 40.86
N PHE A 66 44.26 -17.19 41.95
CA PHE A 66 45.12 -17.00 43.13
C PHE A 66 44.69 -17.82 44.35
N ASP A 67 43.56 -18.53 44.29
CA ASP A 67 42.96 -19.32 45.37
C ASP A 67 42.91 -18.59 46.72
N ARG A 68 42.61 -17.29 46.66
CA ARG A 68 42.54 -16.40 47.82
C ARG A 68 41.17 -15.75 47.92
N TRP A 69 40.55 -15.90 49.08
CA TRP A 69 39.39 -15.09 49.46
C TRP A 69 39.81 -13.61 49.59
N SER A 70 38.94 -12.68 49.21
CA SER A 70 39.30 -11.25 49.12
C SER A 70 39.27 -10.50 50.46
N SER A 71 39.05 -11.18 51.57
CA SER A 71 39.04 -10.63 52.94
C SER A 71 39.61 -11.63 53.95
N LYS A 72 40.05 -11.15 55.12
CA LYS A 72 40.56 -11.97 56.25
C LYS A 72 39.47 -12.78 56.98
N ILE A 73 38.31 -12.96 56.38
CA ILE A 73 37.13 -13.57 56.99
C ILE A 73 36.73 -14.76 56.13
N ASP A 74 36.87 -15.97 56.67
CA ASP A 74 36.45 -17.19 55.99
C ASP A 74 34.92 -17.24 55.79
N PRO A 75 34.44 -17.74 54.65
CA PRO A 75 33.01 -17.94 54.44
C PRO A 75 32.45 -18.99 55.40
N ALA A 76 31.21 -18.81 55.85
CA ALA A 76 30.50 -19.72 56.77
C ALA A 76 30.24 -21.14 56.20
N ILE A 77 30.59 -21.38 54.94
CA ILE A 77 30.49 -22.64 54.20
C ILE A 77 31.83 -22.85 53.50
N SER A 78 32.34 -24.09 53.51
CA SER A 78 33.71 -24.45 53.11
C SER A 78 34.19 -23.76 51.81
N PHE A 79 35.46 -23.34 51.84
CA PHE A 79 36.06 -22.51 50.81
C PHE A 79 35.89 -23.08 49.39
N ASP A 80 36.08 -24.39 49.19
CA ASP A 80 35.92 -25.05 47.89
C ASP A 80 34.51 -24.89 47.31
N VAL A 81 33.48 -25.05 48.14
CA VAL A 81 32.08 -24.92 47.73
C VAL A 81 31.75 -23.46 47.42
N SER A 82 32.21 -22.55 48.29
CA SER A 82 32.03 -21.10 48.11
C SER A 82 32.72 -20.59 46.84
N LYS A 83 33.98 -20.98 46.59
CA LYS A 83 34.78 -20.66 45.38
C LYS A 83 34.02 -20.96 44.10
N TRP A 84 33.46 -22.17 43.97
CA TRP A 84 32.72 -22.57 42.77
C TRP A 84 31.38 -21.84 42.63
N ILE A 85 30.61 -21.67 43.71
CA ILE A 85 29.31 -20.97 43.63
C ILE A 85 29.48 -19.51 43.19
N PHE A 86 30.43 -18.76 43.78
CA PHE A 86 30.70 -17.38 43.37
C PHE A 86 31.16 -17.29 41.92
N SER A 87 32.13 -18.12 41.53
CA SER A 87 32.69 -18.13 40.16
C SER A 87 31.62 -18.43 39.10
N ILE A 88 30.78 -19.46 39.33
CA ILE A 88 29.70 -19.84 38.42
C ILE A 88 28.64 -18.72 38.33
N CYS A 89 28.25 -18.11 39.46
CA CYS A 89 27.30 -16.99 39.46
C CYS A 89 27.80 -15.79 38.64
N ILE A 90 29.08 -15.44 38.76
CA ILE A 90 29.69 -14.32 38.03
C ILE A 90 29.78 -14.63 36.53
N ILE A 91 30.22 -15.84 36.14
CA ILE A 91 30.25 -16.29 34.74
C ILE A 91 28.83 -16.25 34.13
N LEU A 92 27.82 -16.78 34.83
CA LEU A 92 26.42 -16.73 34.39
C LEU A 92 25.89 -15.29 34.27
N SER A 93 26.34 -14.38 35.13
CA SER A 93 26.01 -12.94 35.03
C SER A 93 26.56 -12.32 33.74
N PHE A 94 27.79 -12.65 33.35
CA PHE A 94 28.38 -12.20 32.08
C PHE A 94 27.73 -12.84 30.86
N VAL A 95 27.41 -14.14 30.90
CA VAL A 95 26.69 -14.82 29.80
C VAL A 95 25.29 -14.24 29.61
N ASN A 96 24.56 -13.95 30.70
CA ASN A 96 23.26 -13.30 30.63
C ASN A 96 23.37 -11.86 30.07
N LEU A 97 24.37 -11.09 30.51
CA LEU A 97 24.63 -9.74 29.99
C LEU A 97 24.95 -9.75 28.49
N ALA A 98 25.74 -10.71 28.01
CA ALA A 98 26.04 -10.88 26.59
C ALA A 98 24.79 -11.28 25.78
N TYR A 99 23.96 -12.18 26.31
CA TYR A 99 22.68 -12.56 25.69
C TYR A 99 21.70 -11.38 25.59
N GLU A 100 21.53 -10.62 26.67
CA GLU A 100 20.72 -9.40 26.69
C GLU A 100 21.27 -8.34 25.73
N GLY A 101 22.60 -8.14 25.68
CA GLY A 101 23.26 -7.25 24.73
C GLY A 101 22.99 -7.61 23.26
N ILE A 102 23.09 -8.89 22.91
CA ILE A 102 22.76 -9.38 21.56
C ILE A 102 21.26 -9.20 21.25
N ARG A 103 20.37 -9.41 22.23
CA ARG A 103 18.93 -9.19 22.07
C ARG A 103 18.61 -7.71 21.85
N ALA A 104 19.12 -6.82 22.69
CA ALA A 104 18.94 -5.38 22.59
C ALA A 104 19.51 -4.82 21.27
N TYR A 105 20.69 -5.26 20.84
CA TYR A 105 21.28 -4.87 19.55
C TYR A 105 20.38 -5.24 18.37
N ARG A 106 19.78 -6.44 18.37
CA ARG A 106 18.81 -6.86 17.33
C ARG A 106 17.55 -5.99 17.32
N VAL A 107 17.03 -5.62 18.50
CA VAL A 107 15.86 -4.74 18.64
C VAL A 107 16.18 -3.33 18.11
N ILE A 108 17.30 -2.74 18.55
CA ILE A 108 17.76 -1.42 18.07
C ILE A 108 17.91 -1.40 16.54
N ARG A 109 18.47 -2.48 15.95
CA ARG A 109 18.67 -2.59 14.50
C ARG A 109 17.36 -2.69 13.68
N ARG A 110 16.21 -2.97 14.30
CA ARG A 110 14.88 -2.90 13.65
C ARG A 110 14.29 -1.49 13.60
N GLY A 111 14.80 -0.58 14.44
CA GLY A 111 14.36 0.81 14.49
C GLY A 111 12.98 1.08 15.09
N ASN A 112 12.20 0.05 15.48
CA ASN A 112 10.86 0.23 16.07
C ASN A 112 10.97 0.77 17.52
N VAL A 113 10.30 1.90 17.79
CA VAL A 113 10.33 2.61 19.07
C VAL A 113 9.61 1.84 20.19
N ALA A 114 8.53 1.13 19.87
CA ALA A 114 7.76 0.35 20.84
C ALA A 114 8.51 -0.93 21.26
N GLU A 115 9.12 -1.67 20.32
CA GLU A 115 10.03 -2.77 20.68
C GLU A 115 11.24 -2.25 21.46
N SER A 116 11.81 -1.09 21.07
CA SER A 116 12.93 -0.45 21.78
C SER A 116 12.59 -0.03 23.21
N TYR A 117 11.33 0.33 23.50
CA TYR A 117 10.87 0.67 24.85
C TYR A 117 10.66 -0.56 25.74
N LEU A 118 10.29 -1.70 25.15
CA LEU A 118 10.04 -2.93 25.90
C LEU A 118 11.31 -3.68 26.29
N ASP A 119 12.44 -3.53 25.58
CA ASP A 119 13.72 -4.07 26.06
C ASP A 119 14.43 -3.08 26.99
N SER A 120 14.54 -3.45 28.28
CA SER A 120 15.09 -2.58 29.34
C SER A 120 16.58 -2.27 29.21
N LEU A 121 17.33 -2.99 28.35
CA LEU A 121 18.71 -2.66 27.98
C LEU A 121 18.75 -1.76 26.74
N ALA A 122 17.87 -1.98 25.77
CA ALA A 122 17.74 -1.12 24.58
C ALA A 122 17.37 0.33 24.95
N VAL A 123 16.42 0.53 25.89
CA VAL A 123 16.09 1.87 26.43
C VAL A 123 17.31 2.59 26.95
N ARG A 124 18.16 1.90 27.72
CA ARG A 124 19.39 2.47 28.29
C ARG A 124 20.37 2.83 27.18
N TRP A 125 20.66 1.90 26.28
CA TRP A 125 21.63 2.08 25.19
C TRP A 125 21.25 3.25 24.26
N GLU A 126 19.97 3.37 23.88
CA GLU A 126 19.50 4.49 23.05
C GLU A 126 19.45 5.83 23.79
N SER A 127 19.26 5.82 25.12
CA SER A 127 19.33 7.03 25.95
C SER A 127 20.77 7.51 26.17
N ILE A 128 21.73 6.59 26.26
CA ILE A 128 23.17 6.83 26.50
C ILE A 128 23.94 7.20 25.22
N ARG A 129 23.35 6.92 24.05
CA ARG A 129 23.98 7.09 22.73
C ARG A 129 24.58 8.50 22.51
N LEU A 130 25.90 8.52 22.29
CA LEU A 130 26.71 9.73 22.16
C LEU A 130 26.15 10.73 21.13
N GLY A 131 26.19 12.01 21.47
CA GLY A 131 25.70 13.13 20.65
C GLY A 131 24.29 13.60 21.01
N SER A 132 23.80 14.63 20.31
CA SER A 132 22.55 15.33 20.67
C SER A 132 21.24 14.53 20.44
N GLN A 133 21.33 13.23 20.15
CA GLN A 133 20.17 12.35 19.96
C GLN A 133 19.80 11.55 21.21
N GLY A 134 20.75 11.09 22.05
CA GLY A 134 20.45 10.23 23.20
C GLY A 134 19.44 10.86 24.17
N TRP A 135 19.69 12.12 24.57
CA TRP A 135 18.74 12.93 25.35
C TRP A 135 17.34 13.06 24.69
N LYS A 136 17.26 13.17 23.36
CA LYS A 136 15.96 13.29 22.65
C LYS A 136 15.22 11.96 22.59
N ARG A 137 15.92 10.84 22.40
CA ARG A 137 15.35 9.48 22.48
C ARG A 137 14.85 9.20 23.90
N PHE A 138 15.62 9.60 24.91
CA PHE A 138 15.17 9.59 26.31
C PHE A 138 13.91 10.42 26.56
N LEU A 139 13.77 11.61 25.97
CA LEU A 139 12.54 12.42 26.11
C LEU A 139 11.29 11.74 25.51
N VAL A 140 11.42 10.95 24.44
CA VAL A 140 10.32 10.14 23.89
C VAL A 140 9.92 9.04 24.89
N PHE A 141 10.89 8.28 25.40
CA PHE A 141 10.64 7.26 26.44
C PHE A 141 10.03 7.87 27.71
N ALA A 142 10.53 9.01 28.17
CA ALA A 142 10.02 9.71 29.35
C ALA A 142 8.60 10.28 29.16
N GLU A 143 8.11 10.48 27.93
CA GLU A 143 6.71 10.82 27.66
C GLU A 143 5.81 9.57 27.65
N LEU A 144 6.30 8.43 27.11
CA LEU A 144 5.59 7.14 27.19
C LEU A 144 5.33 6.72 28.65
N THR A 145 6.31 6.90 29.55
CA THR A 145 6.20 6.55 30.97
C THR A 145 5.20 7.43 31.76
N LYS A 146 4.69 8.54 31.20
CA LYS A 146 3.73 9.44 31.89
C LYS A 146 2.26 9.00 31.83
N SER A 147 1.95 7.83 31.26
CA SER A 147 0.58 7.31 31.24
C SER A 147 0.03 7.13 32.67
N LYS A 148 -1.26 7.46 32.88
CA LYS A 148 -1.90 7.47 34.21
C LYS A 148 -2.90 6.32 34.42
N GLU A 149 -2.90 5.31 33.56
CA GLU A 149 -3.80 4.16 33.67
C GLU A 149 -3.17 3.08 34.58
N GLY A 150 -3.71 2.92 35.80
CA GLY A 150 -3.12 2.05 36.83
C GLY A 150 -2.88 0.59 36.38
N ALA A 151 -3.81 0.01 35.62
CA ALA A 151 -3.64 -1.35 35.10
C ALA A 151 -2.55 -1.46 34.01
N GLN A 152 -2.26 -0.40 33.25
CA GLN A 152 -1.09 -0.37 32.36
C GLN A 152 0.22 -0.31 33.15
N TYR A 153 0.24 0.46 34.26
CA TYR A 153 1.40 0.52 35.16
C TYR A 153 1.71 -0.85 35.78
N ILE A 154 0.68 -1.56 36.28
CA ILE A 154 0.84 -2.91 36.85
C ILE A 154 1.34 -3.90 35.78
N ALA A 155 0.80 -3.86 34.56
CA ALA A 155 1.25 -4.72 33.47
C ALA A 155 2.74 -4.47 33.09
N LEU A 156 3.16 -3.20 32.96
CA LEU A 156 4.55 -2.85 32.67
C LEU A 156 5.49 -3.20 33.83
N PHE A 157 5.07 -2.96 35.08
CA PHE A 157 5.83 -3.35 36.28
C PHE A 157 6.07 -4.86 36.30
N THR A 158 5.03 -5.67 36.11
CA THR A 158 5.16 -7.13 36.06
C THR A 158 6.05 -7.56 34.89
N TYR A 159 5.88 -6.96 33.71
CA TYR A 159 6.67 -7.29 32.53
C TYR A 159 8.18 -7.04 32.71
N PHE A 160 8.59 -5.88 33.23
CA PHE A 160 10.01 -5.58 33.45
C PHE A 160 10.63 -6.43 34.57
N ASN A 161 9.89 -6.73 35.65
CA ASN A 161 10.37 -7.69 36.66
C ASN A 161 10.53 -9.10 36.07
N PHE A 162 9.62 -9.52 35.17
CA PHE A 162 9.74 -10.77 34.41
C PHE A 162 10.81 -10.76 33.31
N GLN A 163 11.50 -9.64 33.05
CA GLN A 163 12.78 -9.66 32.32
C GLN A 163 13.96 -9.95 33.25
N ALA A 164 13.92 -9.48 34.50
CA ALA A 164 15.04 -9.54 35.44
C ALA A 164 15.20 -10.88 36.19
N TRP A 165 14.24 -11.82 36.10
CA TRP A 165 14.21 -13.01 36.97
C TRP A 165 15.47 -13.88 36.88
N ILE A 166 16.06 -14.05 35.68
CA ILE A 166 17.30 -14.82 35.50
C ILE A 166 18.43 -14.16 36.31
N ARG A 167 18.56 -12.84 36.20
CA ARG A 167 19.57 -12.08 36.95
C ARG A 167 19.36 -12.20 38.45
N VAL A 168 18.12 -11.98 38.93
CA VAL A 168 17.78 -11.99 40.36
C VAL A 168 17.96 -13.38 40.99
N ILE A 169 17.40 -14.42 40.37
CA ILE A 169 17.35 -15.78 40.93
C ILE A 169 18.64 -16.56 40.64
N ILE A 170 19.12 -16.57 39.40
CA ILE A 170 20.23 -17.45 38.98
C ILE A 170 21.58 -16.74 39.12
N CYS A 171 21.73 -15.53 38.57
CA CYS A 171 23.03 -14.84 38.55
C CYS A 171 23.41 -14.21 39.91
N SER A 172 22.43 -13.71 40.68
CA SER A 172 22.67 -13.12 42.00
C SER A 172 22.18 -13.93 43.20
N GLY A 173 21.21 -14.82 43.04
CA GLY A 173 20.59 -15.54 44.17
C GLY A 173 21.59 -16.29 45.05
N PRO A 174 22.33 -17.30 44.52
CA PRO A 174 23.21 -18.12 45.35
C PRO A 174 24.33 -17.32 46.01
N ARG A 175 24.98 -16.41 45.27
CA ARG A 175 26.03 -15.54 45.83
C ARG A 175 25.52 -14.59 46.91
N GLN A 176 24.30 -14.06 46.79
CA GLN A 176 23.74 -13.16 47.82
C GLN A 176 23.22 -13.92 49.04
N VAL A 177 22.78 -15.17 48.88
CA VAL A 177 22.52 -16.08 50.01
C VAL A 177 23.82 -16.41 50.77
N LEU A 178 24.93 -16.68 50.07
CA LEU A 178 26.24 -16.85 50.72
C LEU A 178 26.75 -15.58 51.41
N ASN A 179 26.61 -14.41 50.76
CA ASN A 179 26.89 -13.12 51.39
C ASN A 179 26.06 -12.92 52.67
N ALA A 180 24.76 -13.23 52.62
CA ALA A 180 23.87 -13.11 53.77
C ALA A 180 24.23 -14.06 54.92
N PHE A 181 24.63 -15.30 54.63
CA PHE A 181 25.13 -16.21 55.67
C PHE A 181 26.48 -15.75 56.26
N THR A 182 27.39 -15.23 55.45
CA THR A 182 28.69 -14.70 55.93
C THR A 182 28.49 -13.41 56.74
N LEU A 183 27.58 -12.53 56.33
CA LEU A 183 27.16 -11.37 57.10
C LEU A 183 26.51 -11.79 58.43
N LYS A 184 25.68 -12.84 58.43
CA LYS A 184 25.06 -13.38 59.64
C LYS A 184 26.11 -13.95 60.60
N SER A 185 27.08 -14.73 60.13
CA SER A 185 28.13 -15.30 61.00
C SER A 185 29.05 -14.23 61.56
N VAL A 186 29.43 -13.21 60.78
CA VAL A 186 30.18 -12.04 61.28
C VAL A 186 29.34 -11.25 62.30
N TYR A 187 28.04 -11.07 62.04
CA TYR A 187 27.13 -10.37 62.95
C TYR A 187 26.97 -11.10 64.28
N GLU A 188 26.79 -12.42 64.26
CA GLU A 188 26.67 -13.27 65.45
C GLU A 188 27.99 -13.36 66.23
N ALA A 189 29.14 -13.33 65.55
CA ALA A 189 30.46 -13.42 66.17
C ALA A 189 31.04 -12.10 66.71
N GLN A 190 30.64 -10.94 66.15
CA GLN A 190 31.28 -9.65 66.46
C GLN A 190 30.31 -8.52 66.87
N LEU A 191 29.01 -8.61 66.54
CA LEU A 191 28.12 -7.44 66.53
C LEU A 191 26.80 -7.60 67.30
N THR A 192 26.54 -8.74 67.95
CA THR A 192 25.31 -9.03 68.71
C THR A 192 24.81 -7.82 69.55
N PRO A 193 23.60 -7.32 69.31
CA PRO A 193 23.01 -6.24 70.11
C PRO A 193 22.06 -6.79 71.18
N THR A 194 22.25 -6.35 72.42
CA THR A 194 21.31 -6.52 73.52
C THR A 194 20.26 -5.40 73.49
N ALA A 195 19.31 -5.48 72.56
CA ALA A 195 18.23 -4.50 72.42
C ALA A 195 16.97 -5.14 71.81
N ASP A 196 15.81 -4.92 72.44
CA ASP A 196 14.54 -5.57 72.07
C ASP A 196 13.77 -4.86 70.92
N ASN A 197 14.27 -3.72 70.43
CA ASN A 197 13.61 -2.87 69.44
C ASN A 197 14.32 -2.88 68.08
N VAL A 198 13.53 -3.02 67.00
CA VAL A 198 14.02 -3.06 65.61
C VAL A 198 14.69 -1.73 65.19
N GLY A 199 14.19 -0.58 65.66
CA GLY A 199 14.77 0.73 65.33
C GLY A 199 16.18 0.90 65.91
N ASP A 200 16.32 0.63 67.21
CA ASP A 200 17.58 0.78 67.94
C ASP A 200 18.63 -0.26 67.51
N SER A 201 18.17 -1.45 67.09
CA SER A 201 19.04 -2.45 66.46
C SER A 201 19.66 -1.98 65.15
N ILE A 202 18.96 -1.15 64.35
CA ILE A 202 19.47 -0.64 63.07
C ILE A 202 20.48 0.49 63.30
N THR A 203 20.22 1.42 64.23
CA THR A 203 21.18 2.48 64.56
C THR A 203 22.43 1.93 65.22
N GLY A 204 22.30 1.04 66.20
CA GLY A 204 23.43 0.37 66.85
C GLY A 204 24.29 -0.47 65.89
N PHE A 205 23.69 -1.05 64.85
CA PHE A 205 24.42 -1.73 63.77
C PHE A 205 25.32 -0.76 62.98
N PHE A 206 24.82 0.43 62.61
CA PHE A 206 25.63 1.44 61.93
C PHE A 206 26.72 2.05 62.83
N GLU A 207 26.44 2.27 64.12
CA GLU A 207 27.45 2.78 65.07
C GLU A 207 28.58 1.77 65.30
N LYS A 208 28.27 0.47 65.50
CA LYS A 208 29.31 -0.56 65.62
C LYS A 208 30.07 -0.80 64.31
N ILE A 209 29.44 -0.65 63.13
CA ILE A 209 30.16 -0.67 61.85
C ILE A 209 31.14 0.51 61.74
N LYS A 210 30.78 1.69 62.27
CA LYS A 210 31.70 2.83 62.32
C LYS A 210 32.93 2.52 63.20
N ILE A 211 32.73 1.91 64.37
CA ILE A 211 33.83 1.47 65.25
C ILE A 211 34.73 0.45 64.53
N LEU A 212 34.14 -0.57 63.89
CA LEU A 212 34.89 -1.57 63.12
C LEU A 212 35.67 -0.96 61.93
N ALA A 213 35.19 0.14 61.36
CA ALA A 213 35.88 0.89 60.30
C ALA A 213 37.06 1.74 60.81
N GLU A 214 37.11 2.03 62.11
CA GLU A 214 38.26 2.66 62.78
C GLU A 214 39.36 1.62 63.13
N GLU A 215 39.02 0.33 63.21
CA GLU A 215 39.98 -0.79 63.45
C GLU A 215 40.55 -1.44 62.17
N ASP A 216 39.71 -1.85 61.21
CA ASP A 216 40.16 -2.35 59.89
C ASP A 216 39.28 -1.82 58.76
N TYR A 217 39.70 -0.69 58.19
CA TYR A 217 39.04 0.00 57.08
C TYR A 217 38.82 -0.92 55.86
N GLN A 218 39.72 -1.88 55.57
CA GLN A 218 39.56 -2.78 54.42
C GLN A 218 38.41 -3.76 54.66
N GLN A 219 38.30 -4.31 55.88
CA GLN A 219 37.20 -5.19 56.25
C GLN A 219 35.86 -4.45 56.26
N ALA A 220 35.79 -3.24 56.82
CA ALA A 220 34.55 -2.47 56.87
C ALA A 220 34.02 -2.05 55.48
N VAL A 221 34.91 -1.71 54.53
CA VAL A 221 34.52 -1.42 53.13
C VAL A 221 33.97 -2.68 52.43
N ILE A 222 34.57 -3.85 52.66
CA ILE A 222 34.07 -5.12 52.09
C ILE A 222 32.72 -5.51 52.73
N LEU A 223 32.60 -5.44 54.05
CA LEU A 223 31.39 -5.81 54.80
C LEU A 223 30.20 -4.92 54.43
N SER A 224 30.40 -3.60 54.34
CA SER A 224 29.37 -2.65 53.91
C SER A 224 28.99 -2.84 52.44
N GLY A 225 29.95 -3.14 51.55
CA GLY A 225 29.69 -3.52 50.16
C GLY A 225 28.84 -4.80 50.03
N MET A 226 29.20 -5.86 50.77
CA MET A 226 28.41 -7.10 50.82
C MET A 226 26.97 -6.81 51.29
N CYS A 227 26.82 -6.12 52.42
CA CYS A 227 25.52 -5.74 52.99
C CYS A 227 24.66 -4.94 52.00
N PHE A 228 25.22 -3.91 51.36
CA PHE A 228 24.55 -3.10 50.36
C PHE A 228 24.03 -3.93 49.17
N THR A 229 24.83 -4.88 48.66
CA THR A 229 24.40 -5.74 47.54
C THR A 229 23.35 -6.78 47.95
N VAL A 230 23.36 -7.28 49.19
CA VAL A 230 22.27 -8.12 49.73
C VAL A 230 20.97 -7.31 49.83
N VAL A 231 21.00 -6.08 50.35
CA VAL A 231 19.82 -5.22 50.48
C VAL A 231 19.18 -4.92 49.11
N ILE A 232 19.99 -4.56 48.10
CA ILE A 232 19.50 -4.35 46.73
C ILE A 232 18.89 -5.62 46.15
N TRP A 233 19.48 -6.79 46.43
CA TRP A 233 18.95 -8.07 45.98
C TRP A 233 17.62 -8.42 46.66
N VAL A 234 17.46 -8.18 47.97
CA VAL A 234 16.20 -8.38 48.70
C VAL A 234 15.08 -7.52 48.11
N PHE A 235 15.30 -6.23 47.85
CA PHE A 235 14.30 -5.39 47.18
C PHE A 235 13.96 -5.91 45.77
N SER A 236 14.96 -6.38 45.02
CA SER A 236 14.74 -6.98 43.68
C SER A 236 13.93 -8.27 43.74
N ALA A 237 14.15 -9.11 44.75
CA ALA A 237 13.40 -10.34 44.99
C ALA A 237 11.95 -10.06 45.43
N LEU A 238 11.73 -9.05 46.28
CA LEU A 238 10.41 -8.60 46.71
C LEU A 238 9.59 -8.02 45.55
N PHE A 239 10.20 -7.22 44.67
CA PHE A 239 9.52 -6.72 43.46
C PHE A 239 9.21 -7.83 42.46
N LEU A 240 10.08 -8.84 42.32
CA LEU A 240 9.80 -10.03 41.52
C LEU A 240 8.65 -10.87 42.09
N LEU A 241 8.59 -11.03 43.41
CA LEU A 241 7.47 -11.72 44.10
C LEU A 241 6.15 -10.94 43.96
N ALA A 242 6.17 -9.61 44.10
CA ALA A 242 5.02 -8.75 43.84
C ALA A 242 4.55 -8.85 42.37
N ALA A 243 5.48 -8.94 41.41
CA ALA A 243 5.15 -9.16 40.01
C ALA A 243 4.48 -10.53 39.76
N VAL A 244 4.91 -11.60 40.44
CA VAL A 244 4.24 -12.91 40.41
C VAL A 244 2.82 -12.83 40.99
N LEU A 245 2.64 -12.14 42.13
CA LEU A 245 1.31 -11.89 42.74
C LEU A 245 0.38 -11.13 41.78
N PHE A 246 0.84 -10.01 41.21
CA PHE A 246 0.05 -9.25 40.24
C PHE A 246 -0.24 -10.04 38.96
N TRP A 247 0.66 -10.94 38.54
CA TRP A 247 0.40 -11.85 37.42
C TRP A 247 -0.74 -12.82 37.74
N VAL A 248 -0.63 -13.57 38.84
CA VAL A 248 -1.56 -14.65 39.20
C VAL A 248 -2.93 -14.12 39.59
N PHE A 249 -3.00 -13.09 40.43
CA PHE A 249 -4.27 -12.63 41.03
C PHE A 249 -4.98 -11.51 40.26
N PHE A 250 -4.35 -10.90 39.25
CA PHE A 250 -4.93 -9.76 38.52
C PHE A 250 -4.76 -9.88 37.00
N LEU A 251 -3.51 -9.85 36.49
CA LEU A 251 -3.25 -9.74 35.06
C LEU A 251 -3.68 -11.00 34.27
N TYR A 252 -3.60 -12.20 34.85
CA TYR A 252 -4.00 -13.44 34.18
C TYR A 252 -5.50 -13.48 33.83
N HIS A 253 -6.37 -12.90 34.67
CA HIS A 253 -7.81 -12.79 34.38
C HIS A 253 -8.15 -11.56 33.54
N TRP A 254 -7.36 -10.48 33.66
CA TRP A 254 -7.66 -9.18 33.04
C TRP A 254 -7.13 -9.01 31.61
N ILE A 255 -6.13 -9.78 31.18
CA ILE A 255 -5.57 -9.69 29.82
C ILE A 255 -6.37 -10.60 28.84
N PRO A 256 -6.92 -10.05 27.74
CA PRO A 256 -7.64 -10.85 26.75
C PRO A 256 -6.74 -11.90 26.08
N ALA A 257 -7.26 -13.12 25.89
CA ALA A 257 -6.51 -14.24 25.27
C ALA A 257 -5.99 -13.93 23.85
N ALA A 258 -6.67 -13.03 23.11
CA ALA A 258 -6.27 -12.57 21.79
C ALA A 258 -4.89 -11.89 21.74
N ASP A 259 -4.38 -11.39 22.87
CA ASP A 259 -3.10 -10.66 22.93
C ASP A 259 -1.86 -11.59 22.96
N GLY A 260 -2.04 -12.91 23.04
CA GLY A 260 -0.92 -13.86 23.13
C GLY A 260 -0.11 -13.76 24.44
N GLY A 261 -0.65 -13.10 25.46
CA GLY A 261 -0.05 -12.93 26.79
C GLY A 261 0.56 -11.55 27.05
N LEU A 262 1.28 -11.42 28.18
CA LEU A 262 1.72 -10.13 28.72
C LEU A 262 2.53 -9.28 27.73
N SER A 263 3.40 -9.90 26.93
CA SER A 263 4.25 -9.17 25.98
C SER A 263 3.41 -8.50 24.89
N GLY A 264 2.43 -9.20 24.31
CA GLY A 264 1.57 -8.63 23.25
C GLY A 264 0.62 -7.56 23.79
N TYR A 265 0.10 -7.74 25.02
CA TYR A 265 -0.68 -6.71 25.71
C TYR A 265 0.14 -5.42 25.88
N CYS A 266 1.36 -5.53 26.42
CA CYS A 266 2.26 -4.39 26.62
C CYS A 266 2.66 -3.74 25.29
N GLU A 267 3.00 -4.53 24.27
CA GLU A 267 3.39 -4.07 22.93
C GLU A 267 2.27 -3.28 22.23
N ARG A 268 1.05 -3.80 22.23
CA ARG A 268 -0.14 -3.10 21.72
C ARG A 268 -0.43 -1.79 22.47
N LYS A 269 -0.31 -1.78 23.80
CA LYS A 269 -0.62 -0.61 24.64
C LYS A 269 0.45 0.48 24.56
N VAL A 270 1.73 0.12 24.53
CA VAL A 270 2.84 1.05 24.28
C VAL A 270 2.70 1.64 22.87
N THR A 271 2.38 0.83 21.86
CA THR A 271 2.17 1.30 20.47
C THR A 271 1.01 2.30 20.36
N LYS A 272 -0.15 1.98 20.97
CA LYS A 272 -1.32 2.89 21.00
C LYS A 272 -1.02 4.21 21.74
N THR A 273 -0.22 4.15 22.80
CA THR A 273 0.21 5.33 23.56
C THR A 273 1.24 6.16 22.78
N LEU A 274 2.18 5.52 22.09
CA LEU A 274 3.15 6.16 21.20
C LEU A 274 2.43 6.95 20.09
N MET A 275 1.53 6.31 19.34
CA MET A 275 0.72 6.98 18.31
C MET A 275 -0.02 8.20 18.88
N LYS A 276 -0.72 8.04 20.02
CA LYS A 276 -1.45 9.12 20.69
C LYS A 276 -0.56 10.29 21.11
N ILE A 277 0.71 10.04 21.45
CA ILE A 277 1.70 11.08 21.77
C ILE A 277 2.25 11.72 20.48
N VAL A 278 2.60 10.92 19.47
CA VAL A 278 3.15 11.39 18.19
C VAL A 278 2.13 12.26 17.46
N THR A 279 0.91 11.79 17.19
CA THR A 279 -0.15 12.60 16.54
C THR A 279 -0.42 13.90 17.30
N LYS A 280 -0.51 13.85 18.64
CA LYS A 280 -0.71 15.06 19.46
C LYS A 280 0.48 16.04 19.42
N THR A 281 1.68 15.55 19.12
CA THR A 281 2.89 16.36 19.01
C THR A 281 3.05 16.92 17.60
N VAL A 282 2.80 16.12 16.56
CA VAL A 282 2.83 16.51 15.14
C VAL A 282 1.75 17.54 14.84
N ASN A 283 0.48 17.31 15.20
CA ASN A 283 -0.60 18.29 14.99
C ASN A 283 -0.31 19.63 15.70
N LYS A 284 0.45 19.58 16.81
CA LYS A 284 0.89 20.77 17.55
C LYS A 284 2.15 21.42 16.98
N ALA A 285 2.96 20.69 16.21
CA ALA A 285 4.05 21.26 15.41
C ALA A 285 3.48 21.95 14.18
N LEU A 286 2.59 21.30 13.44
CA LEU A 286 1.89 21.86 12.27
C LEU A 286 1.15 23.15 12.62
N ALA A 287 0.29 23.16 13.65
CA ALA A 287 -0.40 24.38 14.09
C ALA A 287 0.54 25.52 14.55
N ARG A 288 1.80 25.20 14.90
CA ARG A 288 2.84 26.22 15.19
C ARG A 288 3.56 26.70 13.94
N GLU A 289 3.72 25.82 12.95
CA GLU A 289 4.28 26.17 11.65
C GLU A 289 3.30 27.04 10.86
N GLU A 290 2.01 26.67 10.82
CA GLU A 290 0.91 27.48 10.28
C GLU A 290 0.84 28.85 10.95
N THR A 291 0.81 28.91 12.30
CA THR A 291 0.75 30.21 12.99
C THR A 291 2.06 31.01 12.91
N ASN A 292 3.20 30.40 12.58
CA ASN A 292 4.44 31.12 12.25
C ASN A 292 4.43 31.61 10.79
N ARG A 293 3.92 30.80 9.86
CA ARG A 293 3.75 31.14 8.44
C ARG A 293 2.77 32.29 8.28
N MET A 294 1.59 32.21 8.90
CA MET A 294 0.61 33.30 8.95
C MET A 294 1.22 34.58 9.54
N LYS A 295 2.07 34.49 10.59
CA LYS A 295 2.80 35.66 11.12
C LYS A 295 3.87 36.19 10.17
N ALA A 296 4.52 35.32 9.40
CA ALA A 296 5.48 35.73 8.37
C ALA A 296 4.78 36.42 7.20
N GLU A 297 3.64 35.90 6.75
CA GLU A 297 2.79 36.46 5.69
C GLU A 297 2.14 37.80 6.14
N ILE A 298 1.68 37.90 7.40
CA ILE A 298 1.25 39.17 8.01
C ILE A 298 2.43 40.17 8.13
N LYS A 299 3.66 39.70 8.34
CA LYS A 299 4.85 40.57 8.41
C LYS A 299 5.35 40.96 7.01
N ALA A 300 5.13 40.13 6.00
CA ALA A 300 5.46 40.39 4.60
C ALA A 300 4.48 41.39 3.97
N SER A 301 3.17 41.17 4.11
CA SER A 301 2.14 42.12 3.62
C SER A 301 2.27 43.50 4.28
N LYS A 302 2.50 43.55 5.61
CA LYS A 302 2.84 44.81 6.31
C LYS A 302 4.15 45.48 5.84
N LYS A 303 5.03 44.77 5.13
CA LYS A 303 6.23 45.34 4.50
C LYS A 303 6.02 45.68 3.02
N ALA A 304 5.05 45.07 2.35
CA ALA A 304 4.65 45.37 0.97
C ALA A 304 3.68 46.57 0.86
N GLY A 305 2.97 46.91 1.94
CA GLY A 305 2.09 48.09 2.00
C GLY A 305 0.63 47.83 1.59
N GLU A 306 0.30 46.62 1.17
CA GLU A 306 -1.06 46.23 0.78
C GLU A 306 -1.98 46.04 1.99
N LYS A 307 -3.25 46.43 1.85
CA LYS A 307 -4.29 46.21 2.87
C LYS A 307 -4.81 44.77 2.77
N PHE A 308 -4.60 44.00 3.83
CA PHE A 308 -5.03 42.61 3.92
C PHE A 308 -6.54 42.53 4.22
N ASN A 309 -7.37 42.25 3.21
CA ASN A 309 -8.76 41.83 3.42
C ASN A 309 -8.79 40.41 4.01
N LEU A 310 -9.68 40.17 4.97
CA LEU A 310 -9.64 38.98 5.83
C LEU A 310 -10.98 38.21 5.78
N ASP A 311 -11.48 37.97 4.57
CA ASP A 311 -12.75 37.31 4.29
C ASP A 311 -12.70 35.79 4.46
N ARG A 312 -12.36 35.33 5.68
CA ARG A 312 -12.88 34.11 6.33
C ARG A 312 -12.27 33.96 7.74
N ALA A 313 -12.95 34.55 8.73
CA ALA A 313 -12.84 34.14 10.12
C ALA A 313 -14.21 33.61 10.57
N ALA A 314 -14.25 32.40 11.14
CA ALA A 314 -15.51 31.75 11.49
C ALA A 314 -16.15 32.38 12.74
N THR A 315 -17.36 32.92 12.59
CA THR A 315 -18.17 33.48 13.68
C THR A 315 -19.24 32.49 14.15
N LEU A 316 -18.91 31.70 15.17
CA LEU A 316 -19.94 31.17 16.06
C LEU A 316 -20.55 32.34 16.85
N PRO A 317 -21.89 32.40 17.04
CA PRO A 317 -22.54 33.53 17.69
C PRO A 317 -22.32 33.51 19.21
N THR A 318 -21.66 34.54 19.73
CA THR A 318 -21.67 34.85 21.16
C THR A 318 -22.75 35.89 21.43
N LEU A 319 -23.67 35.60 22.36
CA LEU A 319 -24.79 36.49 22.67
C LEU A 319 -24.31 37.86 23.19
N PRO A 320 -24.78 38.99 22.63
CA PRO A 320 -24.51 40.31 23.19
C PRO A 320 -25.35 40.52 24.46
N ASN A 321 -24.70 40.84 25.57
CA ASN A 321 -25.37 41.23 26.81
C ASN A 321 -25.82 42.69 26.70
N VAL A 322 -27.10 42.92 26.36
CA VAL A 322 -27.68 44.25 26.16
C VAL A 322 -28.57 44.62 27.35
N GLY A 323 -28.29 45.77 27.97
CA GLY A 323 -29.14 46.35 29.02
C GLY A 323 -30.53 46.76 28.53
N PRO A 324 -31.46 47.13 29.43
CA PRO A 324 -32.86 47.34 29.09
C PRO A 324 -33.08 48.46 28.06
N VAL A 325 -33.64 48.09 26.91
CA VAL A 325 -34.02 49.00 25.82
C VAL A 325 -35.32 49.73 26.18
N ASN A 326 -35.40 51.03 25.92
CA ASN A 326 -36.65 51.78 26.12
C ASN A 326 -36.82 52.99 25.18
N LYS A 327 -37.13 52.72 23.90
CA LYS A 327 -38.30 53.29 23.17
C LYS A 327 -38.35 52.83 21.70
N ILE A 328 -39.56 52.82 21.14
CA ILE A 328 -39.92 52.26 19.83
C ILE A 328 -40.13 53.40 18.81
N GLY A 329 -39.83 53.15 17.53
CA GLY A 329 -40.02 54.11 16.43
C GLY A 329 -40.21 53.48 15.05
N GLN A 330 -41.44 53.03 14.78
CA GLN A 330 -42.10 52.83 13.46
C GLN A 330 -41.30 52.27 12.25
N HIS A 331 -41.68 51.06 11.84
CA HIS A 331 -41.85 50.65 10.43
C HIS A 331 -43.15 51.31 9.84
N PRO A 332 -43.51 51.26 8.52
CA PRO A 332 -43.13 50.22 7.54
C PRO A 332 -43.05 50.59 6.02
N MET A 333 -42.69 49.58 5.21
CA MET A 333 -43.14 49.26 3.82
C MET A 333 -42.88 50.20 2.60
N LEU A 334 -42.34 49.56 1.54
CA LEU A 334 -42.76 49.55 0.10
C LEU A 334 -43.79 50.62 -0.39
N ASN A 335 -43.76 51.12 -1.65
CA ASN A 335 -43.51 50.37 -2.90
C ASN A 335 -43.39 51.26 -4.19
N ARG A 336 -42.95 50.62 -5.30
CA ARG A 336 -43.31 50.83 -6.74
C ARG A 336 -42.99 52.11 -7.56
N ASN A 337 -42.52 51.84 -8.80
CA ASN A 337 -42.87 52.45 -10.11
C ASN A 337 -42.39 53.91 -10.42
N ASP A 338 -42.14 54.35 -11.67
CA ASP A 338 -42.17 53.66 -12.99
C ASP A 338 -41.32 54.39 -14.08
N THR A 339 -41.08 53.69 -15.20
CA THR A 339 -40.93 54.23 -16.59
C THR A 339 -39.72 55.08 -17.11
N MET A 340 -39.18 54.63 -18.26
CA MET A 340 -38.84 55.36 -19.52
C MET A 340 -37.38 55.71 -19.97
N THR A 341 -36.98 55.01 -21.05
CA THR A 341 -36.33 55.48 -22.32
C THR A 341 -34.86 55.95 -22.47
N THR A 342 -34.27 55.36 -23.54
CA THR A 342 -33.34 55.91 -24.57
C THR A 342 -31.82 56.05 -24.33
N LEU A 343 -31.09 55.66 -25.38
CA LEU A 343 -29.63 55.76 -25.59
C LEU A 343 -29.18 57.21 -25.86
N PRO A 344 -27.87 57.52 -25.76
CA PRO A 344 -27.10 57.76 -26.99
C PRO A 344 -25.69 57.09 -26.95
N PRO A 345 -24.64 57.48 -27.72
CA PRO A 345 -24.25 56.68 -28.89
C PRO A 345 -22.75 56.30 -28.98
N TYR A 346 -22.39 55.59 -30.06
CA TYR A 346 -21.04 55.11 -30.37
C TYR A 346 -20.21 56.13 -31.17
N THR A 347 -18.91 56.30 -30.90
CA THR A 347 -17.89 56.78 -31.87
C THR A 347 -16.46 56.51 -31.37
N SER A 348 -15.44 56.80 -32.18
CA SER A 348 -14.14 56.11 -32.13
C SER A 348 -12.89 57.01 -32.03
N ARG A 349 -11.77 56.36 -31.64
CA ARG A 349 -10.36 56.71 -31.92
C ARG A 349 -9.70 57.83 -31.08
N PRO A 350 -8.47 57.58 -30.56
CA PRO A 350 -7.44 58.59 -30.35
C PRO A 350 -6.43 58.61 -31.52
N GLY A 351 -5.90 59.79 -31.87
CA GLY A 351 -4.93 59.97 -32.97
C GLY A 351 -3.53 60.37 -32.52
N THR A 352 -2.54 60.13 -33.37
CA THR A 352 -1.12 60.49 -33.18
C THR A 352 -0.78 61.84 -33.82
N PRO A 353 0.14 62.63 -33.24
CA PRO A 353 0.91 63.65 -33.95
C PRO A 353 2.21 63.06 -34.53
N GLY A 354 2.64 63.53 -35.70
CA GLY A 354 4.02 63.42 -36.19
C GLY A 354 4.84 64.69 -35.87
N ASP A 355 6.10 64.87 -36.26
CA ASP A 355 7.07 64.01 -36.98
C ASP A 355 8.49 64.34 -36.41
N THR A 356 9.69 64.02 -36.91
CA THR A 356 10.25 63.52 -38.21
C THR A 356 11.62 62.84 -37.86
N GLU A 357 12.67 62.60 -38.66
CA GLU A 357 13.07 62.87 -40.06
C GLU A 357 14.08 61.79 -40.56
N VAL A 358 13.80 61.14 -41.70
CA VAL A 358 14.73 60.53 -42.71
C VAL A 358 15.86 59.50 -42.32
N PRO A 359 16.43 58.72 -43.29
CA PRO A 359 16.85 57.30 -43.08
C PRO A 359 18.29 57.02 -43.66
N PRO A 360 18.63 55.93 -44.41
CA PRO A 360 18.14 54.53 -44.51
C PRO A 360 19.23 53.41 -44.51
N VAL A 361 18.84 52.16 -44.21
CA VAL A 361 19.34 50.92 -44.86
C VAL A 361 18.29 49.79 -44.70
N PRO A 362 18.28 48.71 -45.53
CA PRO A 362 17.01 48.14 -46.00
C PRO A 362 16.67 46.70 -45.56
N GLN A 363 15.37 46.39 -45.56
CA GLN A 363 14.87 45.04 -45.85
C GLN A 363 13.62 45.12 -46.75
N VAL A 364 13.39 44.09 -47.57
CA VAL A 364 12.51 44.14 -48.76
C VAL A 364 11.03 43.90 -48.41
N ALA A 365 10.14 44.61 -49.11
CA ALA A 365 8.70 44.38 -49.10
C ALA A 365 8.19 43.90 -50.47
N MET A 366 7.23 42.96 -50.47
CA MET A 366 6.42 42.52 -51.62
C MET A 366 4.99 42.20 -51.13
N PRO A 367 3.94 42.25 -51.98
CA PRO A 367 2.78 43.05 -51.62
C PRO A 367 1.40 42.37 -51.75
N THR A 368 0.37 43.09 -51.30
CA THR A 368 -1.05 42.79 -51.48
C THR A 368 -1.50 42.95 -52.95
N ARG A 369 -2.32 42.03 -53.49
CA ARG A 369 -3.37 42.43 -54.47
C ARG A 369 -4.60 41.51 -54.52
N GLN A 370 -5.77 42.16 -54.43
CA GLN A 370 -7.13 41.87 -54.94
C GLN A 370 -7.40 40.57 -55.74
N GLY A 371 -8.57 39.96 -55.57
CA GLY A 371 -9.15 39.07 -56.61
C GLY A 371 -10.25 38.08 -56.19
N THR A 372 -11.44 38.56 -55.86
CA THR A 372 -12.67 37.77 -55.59
C THR A 372 -12.95 36.60 -56.56
N THR A 373 -13.23 35.39 -56.04
CA THR A 373 -14.51 34.62 -56.19
C THR A 373 -14.45 33.22 -55.53
N ALA A 374 -15.63 32.59 -55.40
CA ALA A 374 -15.90 31.17 -55.09
C ALA A 374 -15.83 30.64 -53.63
N SER A 375 -17.03 30.20 -53.18
CA SER A 375 -17.32 28.92 -52.50
C SER A 375 -16.91 28.64 -51.04
N ILE A 376 -17.95 28.70 -50.21
CA ILE A 376 -18.27 27.84 -49.06
C ILE A 376 -17.65 26.42 -49.12
N ALA A 377 -16.98 25.98 -48.04
CA ALA A 377 -17.20 24.68 -47.38
C ALA A 377 -16.40 24.57 -46.07
N SER A 378 -16.99 23.90 -45.07
CA SER A 378 -16.29 23.41 -43.87
C SER A 378 -15.48 22.14 -44.19
N PHE A 379 -14.38 21.90 -43.47
CA PHE A 379 -13.63 20.65 -43.53
C PHE A 379 -13.65 19.90 -42.21
N ALA A 380 -14.05 18.63 -42.28
CA ALA A 380 -13.94 17.64 -41.22
C ALA A 380 -13.35 16.35 -41.81
N SER A 381 -12.45 15.71 -41.06
CA SER A 381 -11.78 14.46 -41.41
C SER A 381 -11.85 13.57 -40.17
N ARG A 382 -12.64 12.49 -40.06
CA ARG A 382 -13.19 11.54 -41.05
C ARG A 382 -12.17 10.54 -41.58
N ALA A 383 -11.71 9.64 -40.70
CA ALA A 383 -11.22 8.32 -41.10
C ALA A 383 -12.41 7.38 -41.32
N THR A 384 -12.56 6.82 -42.52
CA THR A 384 -13.56 5.76 -42.80
C THR A 384 -13.06 4.81 -43.89
N SER A 385 -12.90 3.53 -43.53
CA SER A 385 -12.83 2.37 -44.42
C SER A 385 -13.43 1.19 -43.63
N ARG A 386 -14.37 0.37 -44.10
CA ARG A 386 -15.01 0.19 -45.43
C ARG A 386 -14.14 -0.36 -46.57
N SER A 387 -13.63 -1.58 -46.36
CA SER A 387 -13.25 -2.48 -47.46
C SER A 387 -13.69 -3.93 -47.20
N GLY A 388 -14.99 -4.19 -47.30
CA GLY A 388 -15.53 -5.55 -47.51
C GLY A 388 -15.65 -5.83 -49.01
N ALA A 389 -14.63 -6.47 -49.60
CA ALA A 389 -14.63 -6.97 -50.97
C ALA A 389 -13.65 -8.14 -51.08
N GLY A 390 -14.07 -9.28 -51.63
CA GLY A 390 -13.33 -10.54 -51.51
C GLY A 390 -13.06 -11.28 -52.82
N TYR A 391 -11.85 -11.81 -52.93
CA TYR A 391 -11.39 -12.89 -53.81
C TYR A 391 -10.26 -13.62 -53.05
N GLY A 392 -10.07 -14.94 -53.06
CA GLY A 392 -10.90 -16.04 -53.57
C GLY A 392 -10.21 -17.37 -53.20
N ARG A 393 -10.94 -18.41 -52.81
CA ARG A 393 -10.32 -19.70 -52.40
C ARG A 393 -9.83 -20.51 -53.60
N LEU A 394 -8.63 -21.09 -53.47
CA LEU A 394 -8.23 -22.37 -54.07
C LEU A 394 -7.63 -23.27 -52.97
N ALA A 395 -7.49 -24.58 -53.23
CA ALA A 395 -7.41 -25.61 -52.18
C ALA A 395 -6.12 -26.46 -52.19
N SER A 396 -5.88 -27.13 -51.04
CA SER A 396 -5.33 -28.49 -50.77
C SER A 396 -4.46 -29.22 -51.82
N PRO A 397 -3.48 -30.09 -51.42
CA PRO A 397 -3.58 -31.02 -50.27
C PRO A 397 -2.28 -31.33 -49.47
N VAL A 398 -2.40 -32.31 -48.55
CA VAL A 398 -1.33 -32.90 -47.70
C VAL A 398 -0.87 -34.26 -48.27
N PRO A 399 0.44 -34.54 -48.28
CA PRO A 399 1.00 -35.81 -47.75
C PRO A 399 2.37 -35.58 -47.05
N GLU A 400 3.02 -36.49 -46.31
CA GLU A 400 2.70 -37.77 -45.64
C GLU A 400 3.80 -38.03 -44.56
N VAL A 401 3.65 -39.02 -43.67
CA VAL A 401 4.67 -39.35 -42.65
C VAL A 401 4.97 -40.86 -42.60
N PRO A 402 6.23 -41.31 -42.79
CA PRO A 402 6.64 -42.70 -42.53
C PRO A 402 7.00 -42.92 -41.04
N PRO A 403 6.61 -44.04 -40.42
CA PRO A 403 6.90 -44.31 -39.01
C PRO A 403 8.29 -44.95 -38.80
N VAL A 404 8.86 -44.75 -37.60
CA VAL A 404 10.10 -45.42 -37.15
C VAL A 404 9.79 -46.30 -35.94
N ASN A 405 10.47 -47.45 -35.85
CA ASN A 405 10.13 -48.58 -34.99
C ASN A 405 10.76 -48.50 -33.59
N TYR A 406 10.19 -49.21 -32.61
CA TYR A 406 10.73 -49.33 -31.26
C TYR A 406 11.88 -50.34 -31.19
N GLY A 407 12.97 -50.00 -30.49
CA GLY A 407 14.11 -50.89 -30.25
C GLY A 407 14.98 -50.50 -29.05
N GLU A 408 15.16 -51.45 -28.14
CA GLU A 408 16.36 -51.70 -27.31
C GLU A 408 16.87 -50.61 -26.33
N GLN A 409 16.40 -50.74 -25.08
CA GLN A 409 17.25 -50.65 -23.87
C GLN A 409 18.06 -51.96 -23.70
N PRO A 410 19.00 -52.11 -22.71
CA PRO A 410 19.52 -51.15 -21.70
C PRO A 410 21.07 -51.11 -21.61
N LEU A 411 21.65 -50.38 -20.64
CA LEU A 411 22.41 -50.97 -19.52
C LEU A 411 22.88 -49.92 -18.48
N SER A 412 23.43 -50.38 -17.34
CA SER A 412 23.40 -49.64 -16.07
C SER A 412 24.70 -49.73 -15.24
N ARG A 413 24.84 -48.81 -14.26
CA ARG A 413 25.89 -48.76 -13.20
C ARG A 413 27.30 -48.32 -13.70
N THR A 414 28.22 -47.85 -12.84
CA THR A 414 28.34 -47.99 -11.38
C THR A 414 28.86 -46.73 -10.65
N THR A 415 28.54 -46.63 -9.36
CA THR A 415 28.95 -45.58 -8.42
C THR A 415 30.25 -45.91 -7.66
N THR A 416 31.11 -44.90 -7.41
CA THR A 416 31.93 -44.70 -6.19
C THR A 416 32.66 -43.34 -6.25
N MET A 417 33.34 -42.83 -5.22
CA MET A 417 32.93 -42.48 -3.84
C MET A 417 34.06 -41.66 -3.17
N ASN A 418 33.72 -40.60 -2.41
CA ASN A 418 34.53 -39.91 -1.38
C ASN A 418 36.03 -39.57 -1.59
N SER A 419 36.35 -38.29 -1.38
CA SER A 419 37.46 -37.90 -0.49
C SER A 419 37.06 -36.69 0.38
N GLN A 420 37.69 -36.55 1.56
CA GLN A 420 37.48 -35.45 2.52
C GLN A 420 38.72 -34.52 2.51
N GLY A 421 38.58 -33.22 2.85
CA GLY A 421 39.64 -32.24 2.49
C GLY A 421 39.87 -30.96 3.30
N ASN A 422 39.46 -30.88 4.58
CA ASN A 422 40.01 -29.92 5.58
C ASN A 422 39.70 -28.39 5.47
N HIS A 423 40.09 -27.62 6.50
CA HIS A 423 39.87 -26.19 6.72
C HIS A 423 41.12 -25.32 6.49
N GLY A 424 40.93 -24.00 6.34
CA GLY A 424 41.96 -22.96 6.50
C GLY A 424 41.36 -21.65 7.02
N GLN A 425 42.04 -20.95 7.94
CA GLN A 425 41.60 -19.69 8.54
C GLN A 425 42.40 -18.48 8.04
N TYR A 426 41.82 -17.29 8.22
CA TYR A 426 42.45 -15.98 8.01
C TYR A 426 43.70 -15.74 8.89
N PRO A 427 44.63 -14.91 8.42
CA PRO A 427 45.32 -13.92 9.23
C PRO A 427 44.76 -12.50 8.99
N ALA A 428 45.00 -11.59 9.94
CA ALA A 428 44.67 -10.17 9.83
C ALA A 428 45.86 -9.32 10.32
N ASN A 429 45.94 -8.03 9.94
CA ASN A 429 46.81 -7.06 10.59
C ASN A 429 46.33 -5.61 10.40
N GLN A 430 46.79 -4.72 11.29
CA GLN A 430 46.52 -3.27 11.35
C GLN A 430 47.87 -2.53 11.63
N PRO A 431 47.92 -1.25 12.11
CA PRO A 431 47.65 -0.02 11.34
C PRO A 431 48.77 1.05 11.48
N MET A 432 48.79 2.05 10.60
CA MET A 432 49.47 3.37 10.75
C MET A 432 48.98 4.31 9.62
N ALA A 433 49.18 5.64 9.59
CA ALA A 433 49.28 6.69 10.61
C ALA A 433 49.16 8.06 9.88
N ASP A 434 48.81 9.14 10.58
CA ASP A 434 48.44 10.45 10.00
C ASP A 434 49.56 11.52 10.16
N PRO A 435 49.65 12.52 9.25
CA PRO A 435 49.99 13.88 9.69
C PRO A 435 49.19 15.04 9.03
N MET A 436 48.88 16.05 9.85
CA MET A 436 48.31 17.37 9.48
C MET A 436 49.19 18.15 8.45
N GLN A 437 48.73 19.19 7.73
CA GLN A 437 48.17 20.46 8.27
C GLN A 437 47.77 21.46 7.16
N PHE A 438 46.69 22.25 7.31
CA PHE A 438 46.64 23.74 7.20
C PHE A 438 45.21 24.33 7.26
N MET A 439 45.06 25.49 7.91
CA MET A 439 43.86 26.35 8.03
C MET A 439 44.28 27.73 8.56
N PRO A 440 43.50 28.81 8.34
CA PRO A 440 43.18 29.65 9.50
C PRO A 440 41.78 30.31 9.56
N GLY A 441 41.20 30.24 10.78
CA GLY A 441 40.32 31.22 11.43
C GLY A 441 38.81 31.18 11.15
N ARG A 442 37.96 32.00 11.81
CA ARG A 442 37.98 32.81 13.07
C ARG A 442 36.52 33.33 13.30
N TYR A 443 36.01 33.76 14.46
CA TYR A 443 36.51 33.91 15.84
C TYR A 443 35.33 33.67 16.85
N THR A 444 35.33 34.27 18.06
CA THR A 444 34.32 34.08 19.15
C THR A 444 34.05 35.36 19.95
N GLU A 445 32.88 35.51 20.62
CA GLU A 445 32.74 35.92 22.05
C GLU A 445 31.30 36.23 22.56
N SER A 446 31.10 36.29 23.88
CA SER A 446 29.93 36.77 24.67
C SER A 446 30.29 36.84 26.17
N PRO A 447 29.81 37.83 26.98
CA PRO A 447 28.85 37.51 28.06
C PRO A 447 27.86 38.67 28.49
N ALA A 448 27.06 38.44 29.54
CA ALA A 448 25.99 39.33 30.11
C ALA A 448 26.47 40.17 31.35
N PRO A 449 25.64 40.98 32.10
CA PRO A 449 24.61 40.46 33.06
C PRO A 449 23.42 41.39 33.53
N MET A 450 22.45 40.83 34.33
CA MET A 450 21.42 41.40 35.27
C MET A 450 20.43 42.56 34.85
N HIS A 451 19.13 42.71 35.23
CA HIS A 451 18.25 42.44 36.42
C HIS A 451 18.25 43.57 37.50
N PRO A 452 17.21 43.88 38.35
CA PRO A 452 15.75 43.57 38.42
C PRO A 452 14.79 44.82 38.44
N ASN A 453 13.44 44.65 38.35
CA ASN A 453 12.48 44.96 39.46
C ASN A 453 10.97 44.68 39.16
N ASN A 454 10.15 44.74 40.23
CA ASN A 454 8.68 44.75 40.32
C ASN A 454 7.86 43.48 39.98
N ALA A 455 7.59 42.69 41.03
CA ALA A 455 6.33 41.95 41.26
C ALA A 455 5.39 42.85 42.14
N PRO A 456 4.29 42.40 42.80
CA PRO A 456 3.65 41.08 42.86
C PRO A 456 2.09 41.08 42.80
N PHE A 457 1.44 39.90 42.82
CA PHE A 457 0.52 39.43 43.88
C PHE A 457 -0.34 38.19 43.49
N TYR A 458 -0.65 37.35 44.49
CA TYR A 458 -1.64 36.27 44.48
C TYR A 458 -2.31 36.20 45.87
N PRO A 459 -3.62 35.92 45.95
CA PRO A 459 -4.27 35.26 47.09
C PRO A 459 -4.95 33.92 46.70
N PRO A 460 -5.48 33.11 47.64
CA PRO A 460 -5.31 31.63 47.62
C PRO A 460 -6.60 30.78 47.36
N PRO A 461 -6.49 29.42 47.32
CA PRO A 461 -7.59 28.51 46.98
C PRO A 461 -8.39 27.94 48.17
N ALA A 462 -9.56 27.36 47.87
CA ALA A 462 -10.36 26.54 48.81
C ALA A 462 -10.09 25.02 48.65
N ARG A 463 -10.43 24.22 49.67
CA ARG A 463 -10.12 22.77 49.79
C ARG A 463 -11.33 21.84 49.57
N ALA A 464 -11.05 20.56 49.34
CA ALA A 464 -12.01 19.46 49.24
C ALA A 464 -12.58 18.99 50.60
N PRO A 465 -13.65 18.18 50.59
CA PRO A 465 -13.52 16.73 50.85
C PRO A 465 -14.10 15.89 49.68
N SER A 466 -13.71 14.65 49.34
CA SER A 466 -13.08 13.50 50.03
C SER A 466 -14.04 12.52 50.74
N ALA A 467 -14.57 11.55 49.98
CA ALA A 467 -14.96 10.22 50.47
C ALA A 467 -14.99 9.17 49.32
N ARG A 468 -14.79 7.90 49.68
CA ARG A 468 -15.13 6.65 48.95
C ARG A 468 -15.92 5.77 49.97
N PRO A 469 -16.17 4.45 49.80
CA PRO A 469 -16.07 3.54 48.64
C PRO A 469 -17.33 2.63 48.47
N MET A 470 -17.14 1.50 47.77
CA MET A 470 -17.77 0.17 47.91
C MET A 470 -18.71 -0.30 46.79
N ASP A 471 -18.28 -1.38 46.16
CA ASP A 471 -19.10 -2.40 45.54
C ASP A 471 -19.84 -3.24 46.60
N THR A 472 -21.09 -3.61 46.33
CA THR A 472 -21.60 -4.99 46.55
C THR A 472 -22.96 -5.18 45.87
N PHE A 473 -23.13 -6.27 45.12
CA PHE A 473 -23.85 -7.45 45.62
C PHE A 473 -23.75 -8.62 44.63
N THR A 474 -23.56 -9.83 45.17
CA THR A 474 -23.62 -11.12 44.45
C THR A 474 -24.11 -12.20 45.41
N GLN A 475 -24.60 -13.33 44.86
CA GLN A 475 -25.01 -14.56 45.58
C GLN A 475 -26.35 -14.44 46.38
N PRO A 476 -27.08 -15.55 46.69
CA PRO A 476 -26.61 -16.95 46.82
C PRO A 476 -27.30 -18.07 46.00
N MET A 477 -26.67 -19.25 46.08
CA MET A 477 -26.93 -20.52 45.37
C MET A 477 -28.04 -21.44 45.95
N GLY A 478 -28.40 -22.46 45.16
CA GLY A 478 -28.63 -23.87 45.59
C GLY A 478 -28.37 -24.81 44.40
N SER A 479 -27.39 -25.74 44.43
CA SER A 479 -27.38 -27.09 45.07
C SER A 479 -28.29 -28.10 44.34
N PHE A 480 -27.89 -29.33 43.95
CA PHE A 480 -26.89 -30.27 44.50
C PHE A 480 -26.05 -31.05 43.43
N ALA A 481 -25.14 -31.93 43.90
CA ALA A 481 -24.24 -32.84 43.15
C ALA A 481 -24.64 -34.33 43.42
N PRO A 482 -23.85 -35.44 43.21
CA PRO A 482 -22.44 -35.59 42.77
C PRO A 482 -22.17 -36.83 41.84
N THR A 483 -20.94 -37.39 41.87
CA THR A 483 -20.44 -38.66 41.28
C THR A 483 -20.05 -38.61 39.78
N GLN A 484 -19.03 -39.34 39.30
CA GLN A 484 -17.90 -40.04 39.95
C GLN A 484 -16.73 -40.18 38.94
N ALA A 485 -15.50 -40.41 39.44
CA ALA A 485 -14.34 -40.74 38.63
C ALA A 485 -13.47 -41.82 39.31
N PRO A 486 -12.99 -42.84 38.57
CA PRO A 486 -11.83 -43.65 38.95
C PRO A 486 -10.61 -43.42 38.02
N PRO A 487 -9.35 -43.65 38.47
CA PRO A 487 -8.15 -43.15 37.78
C PRO A 487 -7.18 -44.27 37.28
N PRO A 488 -5.85 -44.32 37.55
CA PRO A 488 -4.87 -44.31 36.46
C PRO A 488 -3.90 -45.53 36.38
N GLY A 489 -3.14 -45.62 35.27
CA GLY A 489 -2.04 -46.58 35.06
C GLY A 489 -0.69 -45.91 34.73
N PRO A 490 0.48 -46.57 34.94
CA PRO A 490 1.72 -45.85 35.27
C PRO A 490 2.83 -45.79 34.19
N ARG A 491 3.92 -45.09 34.53
CA ARG A 491 5.14 -44.88 33.73
C ARG A 491 5.98 -46.16 33.50
N GLY A 492 6.71 -46.19 32.39
CA GLY A 492 7.95 -46.96 32.19
C GLY A 492 9.17 -46.03 32.05
N TYR A 493 10.39 -46.56 32.21
CA TYR A 493 11.67 -45.82 32.23
C TYR A 493 12.71 -46.45 31.27
N GLN A 494 13.78 -45.70 30.96
CA GLN A 494 15.06 -46.17 30.38
C GLN A 494 15.03 -46.68 28.91
N ALA A 495 16.11 -46.61 28.11
CA ALA A 495 17.35 -45.81 28.22
C ALA A 495 18.14 -45.76 26.88
N TYR A 496 19.12 -44.84 26.85
CA TYR A 496 20.32 -44.82 26.00
C TYR A 496 20.22 -44.28 24.55
N ASN A 497 21.39 -43.85 24.05
CA ASN A 497 21.70 -43.15 22.79
C ASN A 497 22.35 -44.17 21.79
N PRO A 498 22.82 -43.84 20.56
CA PRO A 498 23.07 -42.51 19.99
C PRO A 498 22.57 -42.24 18.55
N GLY A 499 22.47 -40.96 18.21
CA GLY A 499 22.76 -40.46 16.86
C GLY A 499 21.61 -40.43 15.85
N GLY A 500 21.09 -39.23 15.57
CA GLY A 500 20.16 -38.99 14.46
C GLY A 500 19.90 -37.50 14.23
N ARG A 501 20.28 -36.97 13.07
CA ARG A 501 19.88 -35.62 12.64
C ARG A 501 18.50 -35.70 11.99
N THR A 502 17.51 -34.98 12.51
CA THR A 502 16.21 -34.79 11.84
C THR A 502 16.15 -33.43 11.16
N SER A 503 16.69 -33.36 9.94
CA SER A 503 16.25 -32.41 8.92
C SER A 503 15.26 -33.13 8.02
N THR A 504 14.00 -32.69 7.94
CA THR A 504 13.01 -33.27 7.03
C THR A 504 12.27 -32.21 6.22
N ALA A 505 12.85 -31.88 5.06
CA ALA A 505 12.09 -32.04 3.82
C ALA A 505 12.14 -33.55 3.43
N THR A 506 11.43 -34.10 2.46
CA THR A 506 10.82 -33.51 1.25
C THR A 506 9.72 -34.45 0.72
N SER A 507 8.94 -34.00 -0.27
CA SER A 507 8.44 -34.76 -1.43
C SER A 507 7.88 -36.21 -1.26
N VAL A 508 6.60 -36.34 -1.59
CA VAL A 508 6.01 -37.43 -2.40
C VAL A 508 6.84 -37.51 -3.73
N THR A 509 7.28 -38.63 -4.33
CA THR A 509 6.68 -39.98 -4.53
C THR A 509 7.76 -41.01 -4.95
N SER A 510 7.57 -42.32 -4.70
CA SER A 510 8.00 -43.42 -5.60
C SER A 510 7.39 -44.80 -5.23
N HIS A 511 7.24 -45.71 -6.20
CA HIS A 511 6.66 -47.06 -6.03
C HIS A 511 7.70 -48.17 -5.79
N GLN A 512 7.25 -49.33 -5.27
CA GLN A 512 7.77 -50.63 -5.69
C GLN A 512 6.73 -51.78 -5.63
N ASN A 513 6.98 -52.81 -6.43
CA ASN A 513 6.13 -53.97 -6.81
C ASN A 513 5.66 -54.84 -5.61
N GLY A 514 4.63 -55.71 -5.68
CA GLY A 514 3.72 -56.22 -6.76
C GLY A 514 3.02 -57.51 -6.22
N PRO A 515 2.47 -58.46 -7.02
CA PRO A 515 2.03 -58.45 -8.42
C PRO A 515 0.57 -58.99 -8.63
N ALA A 516 -0.01 -58.90 -9.85
CA ALA A 516 -0.80 -59.96 -10.54
C ALA A 516 -1.61 -59.47 -11.79
N MET A 517 -1.66 -60.33 -12.82
CA MET A 517 -2.62 -60.47 -13.95
C MET A 517 -3.30 -59.26 -14.66
N GLN A 518 -3.05 -59.20 -15.98
CA GLN A 518 -4.00 -59.19 -17.12
C GLN A 518 -5.49 -58.79 -16.86
N ARG A 519 -6.18 -58.05 -17.75
CA ARG A 519 -6.10 -57.99 -19.23
C ARG A 519 -6.71 -56.68 -19.80
N GLN A 520 -6.58 -56.45 -21.11
CA GLN A 520 -7.10 -55.27 -21.84
C GLN A 520 -8.64 -55.23 -21.96
N PHE A 521 -9.23 -54.04 -22.13
CA PHE A 521 -9.93 -53.65 -23.39
C PHE A 521 -10.09 -52.11 -23.50
N ASN A 522 -10.49 -51.60 -24.68
CA ASN A 522 -10.58 -50.16 -25.00
C ASN A 522 -11.95 -49.81 -25.68
N PRO A 523 -12.20 -48.61 -26.27
CA PRO A 523 -13.33 -47.72 -25.97
C PRO A 523 -14.55 -47.90 -26.91
N PRO A 524 -15.56 -46.99 -26.88
CA PRO A 524 -15.58 -45.96 -27.95
C PRO A 524 -16.18 -44.58 -27.58
N VAL A 525 -16.16 -43.69 -28.58
CA VAL A 525 -16.50 -42.25 -28.58
C VAL A 525 -17.95 -41.97 -29.03
N ARG A 526 -18.60 -40.89 -28.52
CA ARG A 526 -19.53 -39.92 -29.20
C ARG A 526 -20.43 -39.20 -28.18
N SER A 527 -21.24 -38.16 -28.49
CA SER A 527 -21.11 -36.92 -29.29
C SER A 527 -22.49 -36.23 -29.38
N ALA A 528 -22.55 -34.93 -29.04
CA ALA A 528 -23.53 -33.93 -29.50
C ALA A 528 -25.06 -34.03 -29.19
N THR A 529 -25.66 -32.84 -29.03
CA THR A 529 -27.07 -32.44 -29.30
C THR A 529 -28.26 -33.09 -28.57
N GLY A 530 -29.19 -32.24 -28.08
CA GLY A 530 -30.61 -32.56 -27.88
C GLY A 530 -31.11 -32.47 -26.43
N PRO A 531 -32.25 -31.81 -26.14
CA PRO A 531 -32.84 -31.73 -24.81
C PRO A 531 -33.78 -32.92 -24.49
N MET A 532 -33.90 -33.29 -23.22
CA MET A 532 -34.89 -34.26 -22.70
C MET A 532 -35.47 -33.81 -21.33
N PRO A 533 -36.72 -34.14 -20.99
CA PRO A 533 -37.45 -33.58 -19.84
C PRO A 533 -37.44 -34.45 -18.56
N LEU A 534 -38.10 -33.97 -17.50
CA LEU A 534 -38.28 -34.63 -16.20
C LEU A 534 -38.87 -36.05 -16.29
N ARG A 535 -38.40 -36.96 -15.40
CA ARG A 535 -39.23 -38.06 -14.87
C ARG A 535 -38.72 -38.59 -13.51
N GLU A 536 -39.64 -38.79 -12.56
CA GLU A 536 -39.40 -39.46 -11.26
C GLU A 536 -39.43 -41.01 -11.36
N PRO A 537 -38.93 -41.70 -10.32
CA PRO A 537 -39.69 -42.82 -9.73
C PRO A 537 -39.60 -42.87 -8.16
N PRO A 538 -40.33 -43.73 -7.41
CA PRO A 538 -41.76 -43.50 -7.13
C PRO A 538 -42.24 -43.77 -5.68
N ARG A 539 -43.31 -43.05 -5.30
CA ARG A 539 -44.35 -43.25 -4.24
C ARG A 539 -44.28 -44.43 -3.24
N ARG A 540 -44.78 -44.14 -2.02
CA ARG A 540 -45.74 -45.04 -1.33
C ARG A 540 -46.95 -44.25 -0.75
N ASN A 541 -48.13 -44.89 -0.80
CA ASN A 541 -49.46 -44.39 -0.38
C ASN A 541 -49.60 -44.36 1.17
N LEU A 542 -50.55 -43.65 1.83
CA LEU A 542 -51.67 -42.74 1.43
C LEU A 542 -51.75 -41.61 2.53
N THR A 543 -52.80 -40.85 2.92
CA THR A 543 -54.28 -40.91 2.79
C THR A 543 -54.88 -39.47 2.68
N ASN A 544 -56.13 -39.22 3.10
CA ASN A 544 -56.88 -37.94 3.02
C ASN A 544 -58.13 -37.99 3.96
N PRO A 545 -58.94 -36.91 4.21
CA PRO A 545 -59.13 -35.69 3.40
C PRO A 545 -59.21 -34.29 4.07
N MET A 546 -58.94 -33.29 3.22
CA MET A 546 -59.40 -31.88 3.08
C MET A 546 -60.88 -31.50 3.44
N PRO A 547 -61.33 -30.20 3.38
CA PRO A 547 -60.64 -28.89 3.42
C PRO A 547 -61.31 -27.82 4.39
N PRO A 548 -61.72 -26.55 4.06
CA PRO A 548 -61.19 -25.35 4.75
C PRO A 548 -62.21 -24.28 5.24
N ARG A 549 -61.76 -23.22 5.95
CA ARG A 549 -62.18 -21.81 5.69
C ARG A 549 -61.46 -20.71 6.52
N SER A 550 -61.60 -19.49 6.01
CA SER A 550 -61.27 -18.17 6.58
C SER A 550 -62.13 -17.74 7.77
N ALA A 551 -61.60 -16.88 8.66
CA ALA A 551 -62.24 -15.60 9.08
C ALA A 551 -61.38 -14.79 10.09
N SER A 552 -61.67 -13.49 10.17
CA SER A 552 -61.16 -12.49 11.12
C SER A 552 -61.90 -12.48 12.47
N ALA A 553 -61.24 -12.15 13.60
CA ALA A 553 -61.72 -11.21 14.66
C ALA A 553 -60.82 -11.19 15.93
N ARG A 554 -60.90 -10.08 16.69
CA ARG A 554 -60.48 -9.91 18.13
C ARG A 554 -61.74 -10.06 19.04
N PRO A 555 -61.76 -9.78 20.38
CA PRO A 555 -60.70 -9.49 21.39
C PRO A 555 -60.88 -10.24 22.76
N GLU A 556 -60.18 -9.77 23.81
CA GLU A 556 -60.42 -9.99 25.27
C GLU A 556 -60.01 -11.36 25.88
N ARG A 557 -59.69 -11.49 27.20
CA ARG A 557 -59.75 -10.54 28.36
C ARG A 557 -58.60 -10.79 29.37
N ALA A 558 -58.25 -9.78 30.19
CA ALA A 558 -57.34 -9.89 31.36
C ALA A 558 -58.10 -10.22 32.67
N PRO A 559 -57.44 -10.52 33.82
CA PRO A 559 -57.09 -9.48 34.85
C PRO A 559 -55.87 -9.87 35.76
N PRO A 560 -55.58 -9.29 36.96
CA PRO A 560 -55.95 -7.98 37.58
C PRO A 560 -54.78 -7.12 38.16
N TYR A 561 -55.14 -5.88 38.53
CA TYR A 561 -54.60 -4.83 39.44
C TYR A 561 -53.84 -5.29 40.72
N ASN A 562 -53.01 -4.49 41.43
CA ASN A 562 -53.13 -3.09 41.94
C ASN A 562 -51.85 -2.23 41.72
N TYR A 563 -51.88 -0.90 41.53
CA TYR A 563 -52.44 0.25 42.32
C TYR A 563 -51.61 0.70 43.53
N ASP A 564 -51.04 1.92 43.45
CA ASP A 564 -51.16 2.97 44.49
C ASP A 564 -50.89 4.37 43.90
N VAL A 565 -51.40 5.43 44.55
CA VAL A 565 -51.52 6.83 44.06
C VAL A 565 -51.29 7.78 45.26
N GLU A 566 -50.56 8.90 45.21
CA GLU A 566 -50.92 10.27 44.76
C GLU A 566 -49.67 11.18 45.04
N SER A 567 -49.47 12.43 44.57
CA SER A 567 -50.36 13.60 44.54
C SER A 567 -49.82 14.78 43.69
N GLN A 568 -50.62 15.83 43.52
CA GLN A 568 -50.49 16.83 42.44
C GLN A 568 -50.28 18.29 42.90
N ARG A 569 -49.67 19.10 42.01
CA ARG A 569 -49.90 20.54 41.68
C ARG A 569 -48.87 20.94 40.59
N GLY A 570 -49.15 21.64 39.48
CA GLY A 570 -50.37 22.28 38.96
C GLY A 570 -50.16 23.80 38.75
N GLY A 571 -50.13 24.37 37.54
CA GLY A 571 -50.21 23.78 36.18
C GLY A 571 -50.20 24.84 35.05
N TYR A 572 -50.50 24.41 33.82
CA TYR A 572 -50.84 25.18 32.59
C TYR A 572 -49.77 26.04 31.88
N GLY A 573 -49.50 25.75 30.58
CA GLY A 573 -48.80 26.68 29.67
C GLY A 573 -48.26 26.08 28.35
N CYS A 574 -49.07 26.12 27.27
CA CYS A 574 -48.74 25.84 25.84
C CYS A 574 -48.18 24.46 25.42
N GLN A 575 -48.73 23.92 24.33
CA GLN A 575 -48.29 22.71 23.63
C GLN A 575 -47.74 23.05 22.24
N LEU A 576 -46.47 22.69 21.97
CA LEU A 576 -45.88 22.37 20.65
C LEU A 576 -44.38 22.06 20.88
N LEU A 577 -43.79 21.16 20.08
CA LEU A 577 -42.38 20.69 20.15
C LEU A 577 -42.00 19.57 21.17
N GLN A 578 -42.92 18.65 21.52
CA GLN A 578 -42.55 17.39 22.23
C GLN A 578 -43.12 16.12 21.56
N SER A 579 -42.85 15.94 20.27
CA SER A 579 -43.28 14.76 19.48
C SER A 579 -42.21 14.23 18.51
N TYR A 580 -40.92 14.33 18.88
CA TYR A 580 -39.78 13.89 18.06
C TYR A 580 -38.74 13.06 18.84
N GLY A 581 -39.17 12.35 19.89
CA GLY A 581 -38.25 11.61 20.78
C GLY A 581 -38.02 10.11 20.47
N ASN A 582 -38.95 9.45 19.77
CA ASN A 582 -39.00 7.97 19.69
C ASN A 582 -38.97 7.42 18.25
N PHE A 583 -38.06 7.91 17.39
CA PHE A 583 -38.01 7.49 15.97
C PHE A 583 -36.65 6.95 15.47
N PHE A 584 -35.63 6.86 16.33
CA PHE A 584 -34.33 6.26 15.95
C PHE A 584 -34.05 4.98 16.74
N ASN A 585 -34.44 3.86 16.15
CA ASN A 585 -34.01 2.52 16.55
C ASN A 585 -33.50 1.78 15.31
N MET A 586 -32.52 2.38 14.62
CA MET A 586 -31.92 1.78 13.42
C MET A 586 -31.05 0.57 13.78
N PRO A 587 -31.27 -0.62 13.18
CA PRO A 587 -30.49 -1.82 13.46
C PRO A 587 -29.12 -1.80 12.74
N SER A 588 -28.22 -0.92 13.17
CA SER A 588 -26.81 -0.93 12.79
C SER A 588 -26.10 -2.15 13.40
N ALA A 589 -26.23 -3.32 12.76
CA ALA A 589 -25.94 -4.61 13.40
C ALA A 589 -25.25 -5.67 12.51
N THR A 590 -24.39 -5.30 11.56
CA THR A 590 -23.46 -6.26 10.91
C THR A 590 -22.05 -5.68 10.70
N THR A 591 -21.15 -5.87 11.65
CA THR A 591 -19.69 -5.70 11.46
C THR A 591 -19.05 -6.88 10.72
N THR A 592 -19.84 -7.59 9.91
CA THR A 592 -19.52 -8.85 9.26
C THR A 592 -19.49 -8.66 7.74
N TRP A 593 -18.73 -9.51 7.05
CA TRP A 593 -18.77 -9.60 5.58
C TRP A 593 -20.13 -10.12 5.11
N HIS A 594 -20.65 -9.60 4.00
CA HIS A 594 -21.87 -10.17 3.40
C HIS A 594 -21.52 -11.41 2.54
N GLU A 595 -22.51 -12.25 2.25
CA GLU A 595 -22.31 -13.55 1.60
C GLU A 595 -21.52 -13.49 0.28
N GLY A 596 -21.70 -12.44 -0.51
CA GLY A 596 -20.98 -12.23 -1.77
C GLY A 596 -19.50 -11.87 -1.57
N GLU A 597 -19.17 -11.08 -0.55
CA GLU A 597 -17.78 -10.84 -0.16
C GLU A 597 -17.12 -12.13 0.30
N ILE A 598 -17.81 -12.94 1.11
CA ILE A 598 -17.31 -14.24 1.58
C ILE A 598 -17.06 -15.17 0.37
N ALA A 599 -17.99 -15.27 -0.58
CA ALA A 599 -17.81 -16.06 -1.80
C ALA A 599 -16.62 -15.58 -2.65
N MET A 600 -16.39 -14.26 -2.73
CA MET A 600 -15.21 -13.69 -3.39
C MET A 600 -13.92 -13.94 -2.60
N HIS A 601 -13.96 -13.91 -1.27
CA HIS A 601 -12.83 -14.22 -0.40
C HIS A 601 -12.43 -15.68 -0.52
N GLU A 602 -13.39 -16.60 -0.67
CA GLU A 602 -13.16 -18.01 -0.92
C GLU A 602 -12.63 -18.27 -2.34
N LYS A 603 -13.29 -17.76 -3.41
CA LYS A 603 -12.81 -17.93 -4.81
C LYS A 603 -11.40 -17.35 -5.02
N LEU A 604 -11.05 -16.26 -4.32
CA LEU A 604 -9.72 -15.61 -4.40
C LEU A 604 -8.76 -15.95 -3.26
N LYS A 605 -9.08 -16.94 -2.40
CA LYS A 605 -8.24 -17.46 -1.30
C LYS A 605 -7.69 -16.36 -0.38
N VAL A 606 -8.54 -15.38 -0.04
CA VAL A 606 -8.21 -14.22 0.78
C VAL A 606 -7.98 -14.65 2.25
N PRO A 607 -6.88 -14.23 2.89
CA PRO A 607 -6.68 -14.48 4.32
C PRO A 607 -7.75 -13.78 5.16
N LYS A 608 -8.28 -14.48 6.18
CA LYS A 608 -9.31 -13.93 7.08
C LYS A 608 -8.85 -12.60 7.70
N MET A 609 -9.69 -11.57 7.56
CA MET A 609 -9.50 -10.21 8.07
C MET A 609 -10.82 -9.66 8.62
N GLU A 610 -10.73 -8.62 9.44
CA GLU A 610 -11.88 -7.89 9.99
C GLU A 610 -12.42 -6.88 8.95
N ASN A 611 -13.75 -6.65 8.93
CA ASN A 611 -14.36 -5.66 8.06
C ASN A 611 -14.03 -4.25 8.60
N PRO A 612 -13.33 -3.37 7.85
CA PRO A 612 -12.94 -2.04 8.32
C PRO A 612 -14.03 -0.98 8.15
N THR A 613 -15.19 -1.36 7.60
CA THR A 613 -16.35 -0.47 7.41
C THR A 613 -16.87 -0.01 8.77
N PHE A 614 -17.18 1.28 8.88
CA PHE A 614 -17.64 1.91 10.12
C PHE A 614 -19.16 2.11 10.06
N PRO A 615 -19.93 1.70 11.09
CA PRO A 615 -21.36 2.00 11.16
C PRO A 615 -21.58 3.50 11.38
N GLY A 616 -22.53 4.09 10.66
CA GLY A 616 -22.73 5.54 10.63
C GLY A 616 -21.62 6.30 9.89
N LEU A 617 -21.55 7.61 10.08
CA LEU A 617 -20.55 8.52 9.53
C LEU A 617 -19.52 8.93 10.60
N ALA A 618 -18.34 8.31 10.61
CA ALA A 618 -17.27 8.74 11.51
C ALA A 618 -16.84 10.20 11.23
N ASP A 619 -16.63 11.02 12.27
CA ASP A 619 -16.16 12.42 12.17
C ASP A 619 -15.02 12.63 11.16
N ARG A 620 -14.03 11.72 11.22
CA ARG A 620 -12.83 11.70 10.36
C ARG A 620 -13.15 11.61 8.86
N TYR A 621 -14.31 11.05 8.52
CA TYR A 621 -14.81 10.94 7.16
C TYR A 621 -15.72 12.12 6.81
N GLY A 622 -16.57 12.59 7.73
CA GLY A 622 -17.37 13.81 7.54
C GLY A 622 -16.55 15.04 7.15
N VAL A 623 -15.36 15.22 7.75
CA VAL A 623 -14.40 16.27 7.36
C VAL A 623 -13.84 16.06 5.95
N ARG A 624 -13.53 14.82 5.55
CA ARG A 624 -13.01 14.50 4.20
C ARG A 624 -14.07 14.66 3.12
N VAL A 625 -15.34 14.35 3.42
CA VAL A 625 -16.49 14.65 2.55
C VAL A 625 -16.60 16.16 2.31
N MET A 626 -16.49 17.00 3.35
CA MET A 626 -16.49 18.47 3.19
C MET A 626 -15.35 19.01 2.32
N HIS A 627 -14.20 18.34 2.27
CA HIS A 627 -13.12 18.75 1.37
C HIS A 627 -13.28 18.22 -0.06
N SER A 628 -14.10 17.19 -0.29
CA SER A 628 -14.26 16.58 -1.61
C SER A 628 -15.04 17.52 -2.55
N PRO A 629 -14.50 17.85 -3.75
CA PRO A 629 -15.22 18.64 -4.77
C PRO A 629 -16.29 17.82 -5.50
N LEU A 630 -16.26 16.49 -5.41
CA LEU A 630 -17.14 15.58 -6.13
C LEU A 630 -17.71 14.50 -5.20
N VAL A 631 -18.93 14.07 -5.48
CA VAL A 631 -19.52 12.83 -4.95
C VAL A 631 -20.15 12.07 -6.11
N ALA A 632 -19.64 10.88 -6.41
CA ALA A 632 -20.35 9.95 -7.27
C ALA A 632 -21.49 9.31 -6.48
N LEU A 633 -22.70 9.24 -7.04
CA LEU A 633 -23.91 8.75 -6.39
C LEU A 633 -24.53 7.61 -7.18
N GLY A 634 -25.23 6.72 -6.49
CA GLY A 634 -26.06 5.69 -7.12
C GLY A 634 -27.31 5.36 -6.32
N THR A 635 -28.39 5.05 -7.04
CA THR A 635 -29.68 4.58 -6.51
C THR A 635 -30.30 3.55 -7.47
N LEU A 636 -31.48 3.04 -7.16
CA LEU A 636 -32.26 2.13 -8.01
C LEU A 636 -33.42 2.85 -8.69
N ASP A 637 -33.64 2.58 -9.98
CA ASP A 637 -34.84 3.02 -10.71
C ASP A 637 -36.09 2.18 -10.36
N ASP A 638 -37.22 2.55 -10.97
CA ASP A 638 -38.52 1.89 -10.89
C ASP A 638 -38.47 0.36 -11.10
N LYS A 639 -37.53 -0.12 -11.93
CA LYS A 639 -37.33 -1.54 -12.26
C LYS A 639 -36.28 -2.20 -11.36
N GLY A 640 -35.78 -1.50 -10.35
CA GLY A 640 -34.73 -1.95 -9.44
C GLY A 640 -33.35 -2.03 -10.12
N ARG A 641 -33.11 -1.31 -11.22
CA ARG A 641 -31.80 -1.26 -11.89
C ARG A 641 -30.96 -0.15 -11.25
N PRO A 642 -29.71 -0.43 -10.83
CA PRO A 642 -28.81 0.60 -10.36
C PRO A 642 -28.39 1.52 -11.52
N TRP A 643 -28.35 2.81 -11.21
CA TRP A 643 -27.72 3.85 -12.01
C TRP A 643 -26.64 4.55 -11.19
N THR A 644 -25.76 5.28 -11.88
CA THR A 644 -24.64 6.03 -11.28
C THR A 644 -24.57 7.41 -11.90
N THR A 645 -24.18 8.42 -11.12
CA THR A 645 -23.88 9.79 -11.59
C THR A 645 -22.72 10.38 -10.80
N ILE A 646 -22.26 11.59 -11.16
CA ILE A 646 -21.30 12.38 -10.38
C ILE A 646 -21.81 13.82 -10.22
N TRP A 647 -22.07 14.22 -8.97
CA TRP A 647 -22.44 15.60 -8.61
C TRP A 647 -21.26 16.32 -7.94
N GLY A 648 -21.31 17.65 -7.90
CA GLY A 648 -20.31 18.48 -7.22
C GLY A 648 -19.87 19.69 -8.05
N GLY A 649 -18.55 19.89 -8.14
CA GLY A 649 -17.90 21.03 -8.78
C GLY A 649 -17.24 21.98 -7.78
N GLU A 650 -17.86 22.20 -6.62
CA GLU A 650 -17.36 23.06 -5.54
C GLU A 650 -17.01 22.27 -4.27
N ARG A 651 -15.92 22.63 -3.59
CA ARG A 651 -15.53 22.01 -2.31
C ARG A 651 -16.47 22.48 -1.18
N GLY A 652 -17.01 21.54 -0.41
CA GLY A 652 -17.96 21.81 0.68
C GLY A 652 -19.44 21.70 0.29
N PHE A 653 -19.74 21.33 -0.96
CA PHE A 653 -21.11 21.11 -1.45
C PHE A 653 -21.81 19.94 -0.73
N ALA A 654 -21.05 18.94 -0.30
CA ALA A 654 -21.47 17.82 0.54
C ALA A 654 -20.88 17.99 1.95
N ARG A 655 -21.72 17.95 3.00
CA ARG A 655 -21.29 18.21 4.39
C ARG A 655 -22.18 17.52 5.43
N PRO A 656 -21.65 17.11 6.60
CA PRO A 656 -22.48 16.66 7.72
C PRO A 656 -23.31 17.83 8.26
N VAL A 657 -24.58 17.56 8.59
CA VAL A 657 -25.53 18.53 9.16
C VAL A 657 -26.19 18.05 10.46
N ALA A 658 -26.18 16.74 10.71
CA ALA A 658 -26.49 16.10 11.99
C ALA A 658 -25.61 14.85 12.16
N GLU A 659 -25.71 14.18 13.30
CA GLU A 659 -25.16 12.83 13.50
C GLU A 659 -25.70 11.91 12.40
N ASP A 660 -24.81 11.18 11.72
CA ASP A 660 -25.08 10.31 10.57
C ASP A 660 -25.82 10.94 9.36
N VAL A 661 -26.03 12.26 9.28
CA VAL A 661 -26.71 12.90 8.13
C VAL A 661 -25.79 13.83 7.35
N LEU A 662 -25.61 13.53 6.06
CA LEU A 662 -24.98 14.40 5.07
C LEU A 662 -26.04 15.18 4.30
N ALA A 663 -25.84 16.50 4.15
CA ALA A 663 -26.53 17.32 3.17
C ALA A 663 -25.63 17.53 1.95
N LEU A 664 -26.19 17.41 0.75
CA LEU A 664 -25.60 17.73 -0.53
C LEU A 664 -26.39 18.88 -1.17
N ASN A 665 -25.70 19.86 -1.75
CA ASN A 665 -26.28 20.97 -2.51
C ASN A 665 -25.44 21.21 -3.77
N SER A 666 -25.95 20.83 -4.95
CA SER A 666 -25.20 20.87 -6.21
C SER A 666 -26.11 21.23 -7.38
N SER A 667 -25.54 21.81 -8.44
CA SER A 667 -26.23 21.90 -9.72
C SER A 667 -26.31 20.51 -10.36
N VAL A 668 -27.48 20.11 -10.86
CA VAL A 668 -27.71 18.77 -11.44
C VAL A 668 -28.48 18.89 -12.76
N ASP A 669 -28.17 18.04 -13.75
CA ASP A 669 -29.03 17.87 -14.93
C ASP A 669 -30.33 17.15 -14.53
N THR A 670 -31.31 17.92 -14.09
CA THR A 670 -32.63 17.43 -13.69
C THR A 670 -33.45 16.87 -14.86
N ARG A 671 -32.97 16.94 -16.11
CA ARG A 671 -33.64 16.38 -17.28
C ARG A 671 -33.18 14.97 -17.59
N TYR A 672 -31.87 14.74 -17.76
CA TYR A 672 -31.35 13.47 -18.28
C TYR A 672 -30.47 12.66 -17.31
N ASP A 673 -30.05 13.20 -16.15
CA ASP A 673 -29.36 12.41 -15.11
C ASP A 673 -30.29 11.28 -14.61
N PRO A 674 -29.91 9.99 -14.81
CA PRO A 674 -30.77 8.87 -14.47
C PRO A 674 -30.85 8.61 -12.96
N VAL A 675 -29.88 9.07 -12.16
CA VAL A 675 -29.94 9.03 -10.69
C VAL A 675 -30.86 10.14 -10.19
N PHE A 676 -30.83 11.35 -10.75
CA PHE A 676 -31.83 12.37 -10.40
C PHE A 676 -33.25 11.88 -10.69
N ARG A 677 -33.49 11.35 -11.90
CA ARG A 677 -34.79 10.81 -12.31
C ARG A 677 -35.23 9.61 -11.46
N ALA A 678 -34.32 8.73 -11.08
CA ALA A 678 -34.63 7.63 -10.17
C ALA A 678 -34.87 8.09 -8.72
N LEU A 679 -34.34 9.23 -8.28
CA LEU A 679 -34.66 9.79 -6.96
C LEU A 679 -36.01 10.53 -6.98
N TRP A 680 -36.20 11.51 -7.88
CA TRP A 680 -37.46 12.24 -8.09
C TRP A 680 -38.33 11.51 -9.15
N ASP A 681 -38.75 10.29 -8.81
CA ASP A 681 -39.68 9.48 -9.63
C ASP A 681 -41.03 10.19 -9.80
N ASP A 682 -41.74 9.90 -10.90
CA ASP A 682 -43.07 10.45 -11.27
C ASP A 682 -43.21 12.00 -11.33
N ILE A 683 -42.11 12.77 -11.25
CA ILE A 683 -42.15 14.25 -11.25
C ILE A 683 -41.77 14.83 -12.63
N ASP A 684 -42.61 15.73 -13.12
CA ASP A 684 -42.50 16.36 -14.43
C ASP A 684 -41.59 17.62 -14.42
N GLU A 685 -41.37 18.22 -15.60
CA GLU A 685 -40.53 19.41 -15.69
C GLU A 685 -41.16 20.66 -15.02
N GLU A 686 -42.48 20.77 -14.92
CA GLU A 686 -43.10 21.90 -14.24
C GLU A 686 -42.97 21.75 -12.72
N GLY A 687 -43.19 20.57 -12.15
CA GLY A 687 -42.93 20.26 -10.75
C GLY A 687 -41.47 20.51 -10.36
N VAL A 688 -40.51 20.07 -11.18
CA VAL A 688 -39.07 20.36 -10.99
C VAL A 688 -38.81 21.87 -10.90
N LYS A 689 -39.41 22.68 -11.78
CA LYS A 689 -39.27 24.15 -11.81
C LYS A 689 -39.97 24.84 -10.62
N GLN A 690 -41.08 24.28 -10.14
CA GLN A 690 -41.85 24.80 -9.00
C GLN A 690 -41.21 24.48 -7.62
N GLY A 691 -40.11 23.72 -7.57
CA GLY A 691 -39.40 23.40 -6.33
C GLY A 691 -39.82 22.09 -5.68
N ALA A 692 -40.03 21.03 -6.48
CA ALA A 692 -40.46 19.71 -6.03
C ALA A 692 -39.65 19.16 -4.83
N ILE A 693 -40.35 19.02 -3.70
CA ILE A 693 -39.86 18.38 -2.48
C ILE A 693 -40.20 16.88 -2.54
N ASN A 694 -39.19 16.03 -2.34
CA ASN A 694 -39.34 14.59 -2.24
C ASN A 694 -38.96 14.11 -0.82
N ARG A 695 -39.74 13.17 -0.28
CA ARG A 695 -39.51 12.44 0.97
C ARG A 695 -39.91 10.98 0.75
N PRO A 696 -38.98 10.11 0.30
CA PRO A 696 -39.37 8.77 -0.14
C PRO A 696 -39.94 7.91 1.00
N ASN A 697 -40.88 7.03 0.65
CA ASN A 697 -41.43 5.99 1.53
C ASN A 697 -41.96 6.54 2.88
N ASP A 698 -42.74 7.62 2.83
CA ASP A 698 -43.31 8.34 3.99
C ASP A 698 -42.30 8.75 5.09
N GLY A 699 -41.00 8.73 4.78
CA GLY A 699 -39.90 9.03 5.70
C GLY A 699 -38.93 7.86 5.96
N GLU A 700 -39.22 6.64 5.50
CA GLU A 700 -38.25 5.52 5.57
C GLU A 700 -37.07 5.70 4.60
N GLY A 701 -37.24 6.55 3.57
CA GLY A 701 -36.20 6.92 2.62
C GLY A 701 -35.95 5.90 1.49
N LYS A 702 -35.23 6.32 0.45
CA LYS A 702 -34.86 5.49 -0.72
C LYS A 702 -33.38 5.12 -0.66
N GLU A 703 -33.06 3.85 -0.91
CA GLU A 703 -31.68 3.33 -0.87
C GLU A 703 -30.75 4.11 -1.80
N MET A 704 -29.58 4.48 -1.30
CA MET A 704 -28.55 5.15 -2.08
C MET A 704 -27.14 4.82 -1.60
N SER A 705 -26.15 5.05 -2.44
CA SER A 705 -24.75 5.02 -2.05
C SER A 705 -23.98 6.18 -2.68
N GLY A 706 -22.87 6.52 -2.05
CA GLY A 706 -22.01 7.64 -2.45
C GLY A 706 -20.53 7.30 -2.36
N LEU A 707 -19.74 7.92 -3.23
CA LEU A 707 -18.29 7.98 -3.17
C LEU A 707 -17.88 9.45 -3.23
N ALA A 708 -17.67 10.07 -2.06
CA ALA A 708 -17.01 11.36 -1.99
C ALA A 708 -15.55 11.19 -2.41
N ILE A 709 -15.08 12.05 -3.32
CA ILE A 709 -13.81 11.87 -4.03
C ILE A 709 -13.14 13.22 -4.30
N ASP A 710 -11.83 13.28 -4.00
CA ASP A 710 -10.96 14.40 -4.32
C ASP A 710 -9.81 13.91 -5.19
N LEU A 711 -9.89 14.24 -6.49
CA LEU A 711 -8.89 13.80 -7.47
C LEU A 711 -7.54 14.51 -7.27
N GLU A 712 -7.51 15.72 -6.73
CA GLU A 712 -6.26 16.49 -6.55
C GLU A 712 -5.39 15.89 -5.43
N THR A 713 -6.03 15.49 -4.32
CA THR A 713 -5.37 14.84 -3.18
C THR A 713 -5.34 13.31 -3.28
N ARG A 714 -6.03 12.74 -4.27
CA ARG A 714 -6.32 11.30 -4.43
C ARG A 714 -7.09 10.69 -3.25
N ASP A 715 -7.94 11.48 -2.60
CA ASP A 715 -8.72 11.01 -1.44
C ASP A 715 -10.10 10.44 -1.84
N ARG A 716 -10.60 9.47 -1.06
CA ARG A 716 -11.97 8.95 -1.22
C ARG A 716 -12.61 8.38 0.05
N VAL A 717 -13.90 8.64 0.22
CA VAL A 717 -14.78 8.09 1.25
C VAL A 717 -16.01 7.47 0.59
N LYS A 718 -16.25 6.19 0.85
CA LYS A 718 -17.50 5.50 0.53
C LYS A 718 -18.55 5.75 1.62
N LEU A 719 -19.79 5.84 1.20
CA LEU A 719 -20.98 6.16 1.98
C LEU A 719 -22.10 5.20 1.54
N VAL A 720 -22.75 4.53 2.48
CA VAL A 720 -23.95 3.70 2.27
C VAL A 720 -25.08 4.32 3.10
N GLY A 721 -26.31 4.32 2.60
CA GLY A 721 -27.40 4.95 3.33
C GLY A 721 -28.67 5.16 2.51
N LYS A 722 -29.51 6.11 2.94
CA LYS A 722 -30.80 6.41 2.32
C LYS A 722 -31.00 7.90 2.10
N MET A 723 -31.62 8.27 0.98
CA MET A 723 -32.19 9.61 0.79
C MET A 723 -33.41 9.75 1.71
N VAL A 724 -33.31 10.64 2.69
CA VAL A 724 -34.41 10.95 3.64
C VAL A 724 -35.32 12.02 3.08
N ALA A 725 -34.73 13.04 2.44
CA ALA A 725 -35.45 14.14 1.82
C ALA A 725 -34.61 14.81 0.73
N GLY A 726 -35.26 15.55 -0.16
CA GLY A 726 -34.63 16.51 -1.04
C GLY A 726 -35.61 17.56 -1.57
N ALA A 727 -35.09 18.63 -2.15
CA ALA A 727 -35.85 19.64 -2.87
C ALA A 727 -35.06 20.11 -4.11
N THR A 728 -35.77 20.39 -5.20
CA THR A 728 -35.21 21.21 -6.29
C THR A 728 -35.32 22.69 -5.90
N VAL A 729 -34.32 23.49 -6.28
CA VAL A 729 -34.30 24.95 -6.11
C VAL A 729 -33.73 25.60 -7.38
N ASP A 730 -33.75 26.94 -7.44
CA ASP A 730 -33.27 27.73 -8.58
C ASP A 730 -33.91 27.30 -9.93
N GLU A 731 -35.25 27.19 -9.96
CA GLU A 731 -36.03 26.72 -11.12
C GLU A 731 -35.66 25.28 -11.57
N GLY A 732 -35.11 24.46 -10.67
CA GLY A 732 -34.67 23.10 -10.98
C GLY A 732 -33.24 22.98 -11.50
N LYS A 733 -32.44 24.05 -11.42
CA LYS A 733 -31.00 24.04 -11.76
C LYS A 733 -30.14 23.47 -10.64
N THR A 734 -30.61 23.57 -9.40
CA THR A 734 -29.90 23.17 -8.18
C THR A 734 -30.73 22.16 -7.41
N VAL A 735 -30.07 21.15 -6.82
CA VAL A 735 -30.70 20.08 -6.03
C VAL A 735 -30.10 20.07 -4.62
N GLN A 736 -30.97 20.10 -3.62
CA GLN A 736 -30.64 19.88 -2.22
C GLN A 736 -31.14 18.49 -1.79
N LEU A 737 -30.27 17.70 -1.17
CA LEU A 737 -30.56 16.32 -0.76
C LEU A 737 -29.96 16.01 0.61
N ALA A 738 -30.69 15.28 1.45
CA ALA A 738 -30.24 14.76 2.73
C ALA A 738 -30.13 13.23 2.70
N MET A 739 -28.92 12.73 2.92
CA MET A 739 -28.60 11.30 3.03
C MET A 739 -28.34 10.94 4.49
N ALA A 740 -29.12 10.01 5.05
CA ALA A 740 -28.77 9.31 6.29
C ALA A 740 -27.78 8.19 5.95
N VAL A 741 -26.57 8.30 6.47
CA VAL A 741 -25.45 7.39 6.24
C VAL A 741 -25.51 6.26 7.25
N THR A 742 -25.77 5.04 6.79
CA THR A 742 -25.77 3.82 7.62
C THR A 742 -24.37 3.23 7.77
N GLU A 743 -23.49 3.41 6.78
CA GLU A 743 -22.09 2.97 6.84
C GLU A 743 -21.14 3.93 6.11
N SER A 744 -19.89 4.01 6.59
CA SER A 744 -18.83 4.81 5.96
C SER A 744 -17.46 4.12 5.95
N LEU A 745 -16.70 4.33 4.87
CA LEU A 745 -15.39 3.70 4.68
C LEU A 745 -14.45 4.59 3.84
N GLY A 746 -13.36 5.07 4.46
CA GLY A 746 -12.27 5.74 3.75
C GLY A 746 -11.35 4.74 3.06
N ASN A 747 -11.11 4.92 1.75
CA ASN A 747 -10.36 3.97 0.92
C ASN A 747 -9.03 4.53 0.40
N CYS A 748 -8.21 3.66 -0.22
CA CYS A 748 -6.83 3.97 -0.62
C CYS A 748 -6.73 4.79 -1.93
N PRO A 749 -5.63 5.55 -2.14
CA PRO A 749 -5.44 6.45 -3.29
C PRO A 749 -5.03 5.74 -4.60
N LYS A 750 -4.95 4.40 -4.61
CA LYS A 750 -4.59 3.61 -5.81
C LYS A 750 -5.56 3.89 -6.97
N TYR A 751 -5.01 3.94 -8.18
CA TYR A 751 -5.72 4.09 -9.45
C TYR A 751 -6.45 5.44 -9.64
N LEU A 752 -6.19 6.41 -8.75
CA LEU A 752 -6.62 7.79 -8.92
C LEU A 752 -5.55 8.60 -9.65
N ASN A 753 -5.85 8.97 -10.89
CA ASN A 753 -5.13 9.99 -11.64
C ASN A 753 -5.58 11.36 -11.14
N LYS A 754 -4.63 12.26 -10.90
CA LYS A 754 -4.96 13.63 -10.49
C LYS A 754 -5.68 14.34 -11.62
N LYS A 755 -6.75 15.06 -11.26
CA LYS A 755 -7.39 16.06 -12.12
C LYS A 755 -7.70 17.27 -11.25
N ASN A 756 -7.37 18.47 -11.71
CA ASN A 756 -7.73 19.72 -11.04
C ASN A 756 -9.17 20.06 -11.41
N VAL A 757 -10.10 19.96 -10.46
CA VAL A 757 -11.55 20.02 -10.73
C VAL A 757 -12.05 21.46 -10.60
N VAL A 758 -12.82 21.91 -11.58
CA VAL A 758 -13.41 23.25 -11.61
C VAL A 758 -14.91 23.18 -11.90
N PRO A 759 -15.74 24.08 -11.33
CA PRO A 759 -17.15 24.18 -11.70
C PRO A 759 -17.34 24.45 -13.19
N HIS A 760 -18.44 23.93 -13.75
CA HIS A 760 -18.84 24.14 -15.15
C HIS A 760 -20.35 24.40 -15.24
N ALA A 761 -20.75 25.34 -16.08
CA ALA A 761 -22.16 25.64 -16.32
C ALA A 761 -22.73 24.63 -17.32
N MET A 762 -23.63 23.76 -16.85
CA MET A 762 -24.21 22.70 -17.67
C MET A 762 -25.14 23.25 -18.74
N GLU A 763 -25.06 22.67 -19.93
CA GLU A 763 -25.99 22.89 -21.04
C GLU A 763 -26.41 21.52 -21.59
N PRO A 764 -27.19 20.74 -20.81
CA PRO A 764 -27.32 19.30 -21.03
C PRO A 764 -28.09 18.99 -22.32
N GLU A 765 -27.43 18.33 -23.27
CA GLU A 765 -27.97 17.87 -24.55
C GLU A 765 -27.93 16.33 -24.61
N LEU A 766 -29.08 15.70 -24.85
CA LEU A 766 -29.20 14.25 -24.97
C LEU A 766 -28.91 13.79 -26.42
N VAL A 767 -27.84 13.02 -26.61
CA VAL A 767 -27.37 12.59 -27.94
C VAL A 767 -27.90 11.20 -28.33
N SER A 768 -27.98 10.27 -27.38
CA SER A 768 -28.57 8.94 -27.61
C SER A 768 -29.03 8.28 -26.31
N GLU A 769 -30.13 7.53 -26.38
CA GLU A 769 -30.59 6.58 -25.34
C GLU A 769 -30.61 5.12 -25.84
N LYS A 770 -30.06 4.87 -27.04
CA LYS A 770 -30.16 3.59 -27.75
C LYS A 770 -28.81 2.90 -27.84
N LEU A 771 -28.87 1.58 -28.00
CA LEU A 771 -27.76 0.74 -28.43
C LEU A 771 -27.88 0.50 -29.96
N PRO A 772 -26.78 0.30 -30.70
CA PRO A 772 -25.38 0.36 -30.24
C PRO A 772 -24.95 1.78 -29.84
N LEU A 773 -23.84 1.90 -29.11
CA LEU A 773 -23.29 3.20 -28.71
C LEU A 773 -22.81 3.97 -29.96
N PRO A 774 -23.10 5.28 -30.07
CA PRO A 774 -22.57 6.12 -31.15
C PRO A 774 -21.06 6.33 -31.00
N GLN A 775 -20.36 6.66 -32.09
CA GLN A 775 -18.90 6.82 -32.09
C GLN A 775 -18.40 7.76 -30.98
N GLU A 776 -19.02 8.94 -30.81
CA GLU A 776 -18.66 9.90 -29.76
C GLU A 776 -18.70 9.30 -28.33
N ALA A 777 -19.55 8.30 -28.08
CA ALA A 777 -19.62 7.60 -26.81
C ALA A 777 -18.54 6.50 -26.69
N LEU A 778 -18.17 5.85 -27.80
CA LEU A 778 -17.02 4.94 -27.86
C LEU A 778 -15.69 5.68 -27.66
N ASP A 779 -15.58 6.89 -28.20
CA ASP A 779 -14.41 7.75 -28.06
C ASP A 779 -14.19 8.10 -26.58
N ILE A 780 -15.27 8.37 -25.83
CA ILE A 780 -15.23 8.56 -24.37
C ILE A 780 -14.81 7.26 -23.64
N VAL A 781 -15.35 6.09 -24.01
CA VAL A 781 -14.93 4.80 -23.42
C VAL A 781 -13.43 4.53 -23.65
N THR A 782 -12.92 4.89 -24.83
CA THR A 782 -11.52 4.69 -25.22
C THR A 782 -10.59 5.71 -24.55
N ALA A 783 -11.03 6.95 -24.38
CA ALA A 783 -10.27 8.00 -23.68
C ALA A 783 -10.34 7.87 -22.15
N ALA A 784 -11.30 7.13 -21.61
CA ALA A 784 -11.53 7.02 -20.17
C ALA A 784 -10.32 6.43 -19.43
N ASP A 785 -9.83 7.19 -18.44
CA ASP A 785 -8.84 6.77 -17.45
C ASP A 785 -9.50 6.31 -16.13
N MET A 786 -10.80 6.56 -15.97
CA MET A 786 -11.63 6.07 -14.88
C MET A 786 -13.12 5.97 -15.23
N LEU A 787 -13.82 5.08 -14.53
CA LEU A 787 -15.28 4.95 -14.51
C LEU A 787 -15.79 4.93 -13.07
N PHE A 788 -17.02 5.37 -12.86
CA PHE A 788 -17.77 5.18 -11.62
C PHE A 788 -18.83 4.10 -11.84
N LEU A 789 -19.11 3.29 -10.82
CA LEU A 789 -20.10 2.24 -10.88
C LEU A 789 -20.89 2.15 -9.58
N SER A 790 -22.12 1.66 -9.68
CA SER A 790 -22.99 1.36 -8.55
C SER A 790 -23.59 -0.04 -8.65
N SER A 791 -23.72 -0.71 -7.51
CA SER A 791 -24.23 -2.09 -7.37
C SER A 791 -25.00 -2.25 -6.06
N THR A 792 -25.68 -3.38 -5.87
CA THR A 792 -26.43 -3.67 -4.64
C THR A 792 -26.47 -5.17 -4.37
N ASN A 793 -26.58 -5.55 -3.09
CA ASN A 793 -26.92 -6.93 -2.68
C ASN A 793 -28.44 -7.12 -2.42
N GLY A 794 -29.27 -6.10 -2.67
CA GLY A 794 -30.70 -6.10 -2.38
C GLY A 794 -31.09 -5.50 -1.01
N HIS A 795 -30.12 -5.26 -0.13
CA HIS A 795 -30.34 -4.65 1.20
C HIS A 795 -29.51 -3.38 1.43
N ALA A 796 -28.37 -3.26 0.75
CA ALA A 796 -27.48 -2.11 0.78
C ALA A 796 -26.95 -1.82 -0.63
N MET A 797 -26.45 -0.61 -0.86
CA MET A 797 -25.84 -0.20 -2.12
C MET A 797 -24.34 0.11 -1.98
N ASP A 798 -23.58 -0.17 -3.03
CA ASP A 798 -22.18 0.24 -3.19
C ASP A 798 -22.08 1.22 -4.37
N THR A 799 -21.43 2.37 -4.18
CA THR A 799 -20.88 3.20 -5.26
C THR A 799 -19.37 3.34 -5.10
N ASN A 800 -18.64 3.12 -6.19
CA ASN A 800 -17.19 3.02 -6.21
C ASN A 800 -16.63 3.47 -7.58
N HIS A 801 -15.31 3.66 -7.69
CA HIS A 801 -14.66 3.89 -8.99
C HIS A 801 -13.82 2.69 -9.41
N ARG A 802 -13.46 2.65 -10.69
CA ARG A 802 -12.30 1.92 -11.25
C ARG A 802 -11.53 2.86 -12.16
N GLY A 803 -10.22 2.63 -12.28
CA GLY A 803 -9.36 3.50 -13.06
C GLY A 803 -8.01 2.85 -13.36
N GLY A 804 -7.23 3.54 -14.17
CA GLY A 804 -5.91 3.09 -14.61
C GLY A 804 -5.35 4.06 -15.65
N SER A 805 -4.62 3.50 -16.61
CA SER A 805 -4.19 4.22 -17.80
C SER A 805 -5.38 4.43 -18.76
N PRO A 806 -5.42 5.49 -19.60
CA PRO A 806 -6.46 5.70 -20.59
C PRO A 806 -6.68 4.47 -21.47
N GLY A 807 -7.93 4.10 -21.74
CA GLY A 807 -8.28 2.92 -22.53
C GLY A 807 -8.17 1.59 -21.78
N PHE A 808 -8.13 1.59 -20.44
CA PHE A 808 -8.22 0.35 -19.65
C PHE A 808 -9.59 -0.36 -19.78
N ILE A 809 -10.61 0.33 -20.29
CA ILE A 809 -11.92 -0.23 -20.66
C ILE A 809 -11.84 -0.68 -22.12
N ARG A 810 -12.22 -1.94 -22.39
CA ARG A 810 -12.31 -2.49 -23.75
C ARG A 810 -13.75 -2.76 -24.16
N VAL A 811 -14.02 -2.60 -25.45
CA VAL A 811 -15.32 -2.90 -26.07
C VAL A 811 -15.21 -4.27 -26.73
N ILE A 812 -15.86 -5.29 -26.17
CA ILE A 812 -15.93 -6.62 -26.77
C ILE A 812 -16.88 -6.60 -27.98
N ARG A 813 -17.99 -5.88 -27.85
CA ARG A 813 -19.03 -5.80 -28.88
C ARG A 813 -19.82 -4.50 -28.81
N ASN A 814 -20.22 -3.96 -29.96
CA ASN A 814 -21.09 -2.80 -30.05
C ASN A 814 -22.11 -2.97 -31.20
N GLU A 815 -23.09 -3.87 -31.00
CA GLU A 815 -24.06 -4.29 -32.01
C GLU A 815 -25.50 -3.99 -31.57
N GLU A 816 -26.46 -4.01 -32.50
CA GLU A 816 -27.89 -3.72 -32.23
C GLU A 816 -28.54 -4.69 -31.23
N ASP A 817 -28.06 -5.94 -31.18
CA ASP A 817 -28.52 -6.97 -30.24
C ASP A 817 -27.75 -6.99 -28.91
N GLY A 818 -26.76 -6.11 -28.71
CA GLY A 818 -26.17 -5.85 -27.40
C GLY A 818 -24.73 -5.34 -27.41
N VAL A 819 -24.44 -4.47 -26.44
CA VAL A 819 -23.11 -3.87 -26.22
C VAL A 819 -22.45 -4.55 -25.02
N GLU A 820 -21.20 -4.99 -25.19
CA GLU A 820 -20.41 -5.60 -24.12
C GLU A 820 -19.10 -4.86 -23.91
N LEU A 821 -18.89 -4.40 -22.68
CA LEU A 821 -17.65 -3.79 -22.20
C LEU A 821 -16.92 -4.76 -21.28
N ILE A 822 -15.60 -4.65 -21.16
CA ILE A 822 -14.82 -5.37 -20.15
C ILE A 822 -13.72 -4.47 -19.59
N TYR A 823 -13.41 -4.64 -18.31
CA TYR A 823 -12.25 -4.04 -17.70
C TYR A 823 -11.53 -5.04 -16.76
N PRO A 824 -10.19 -5.01 -16.68
CA PRO A 824 -9.40 -5.78 -15.71
C PRO A 824 -9.59 -5.22 -14.29
N GLU A 825 -9.73 -6.10 -13.29
CA GLU A 825 -9.80 -5.72 -11.87
C GLU A 825 -8.43 -5.84 -11.21
N PHE A 826 -7.85 -4.69 -10.84
CA PHE A 826 -6.49 -4.57 -10.33
C PHE A 826 -6.38 -4.83 -8.82
N SER A 827 -5.15 -4.89 -8.31
CA SER A 827 -4.84 -5.21 -6.91
C SER A 827 -5.38 -4.15 -5.92
N GLY A 828 -6.62 -4.34 -5.47
CA GLY A 828 -7.30 -3.46 -4.52
C GLY A 828 -6.95 -3.70 -3.05
N ASN A 829 -7.90 -3.43 -2.16
CA ASN A 829 -7.79 -3.58 -0.69
C ASN A 829 -8.39 -4.89 -0.15
N ARG A 830 -8.78 -5.82 -1.03
CA ARG A 830 -9.39 -7.13 -0.73
C ARG A 830 -10.73 -7.12 0.04
N LEU A 831 -11.43 -5.99 0.10
CA LEU A 831 -12.78 -5.97 0.69
C LEU A 831 -13.81 -6.64 -0.24
N TYR A 832 -13.69 -6.39 -1.55
CA TYR A 832 -14.52 -6.94 -2.62
C TYR A 832 -16.01 -6.56 -2.64
N GLN A 833 -16.55 -5.75 -1.71
CA GLN A 833 -17.90 -5.13 -1.71
C GLN A 833 -18.63 -5.12 -3.09
N THR A 834 -18.05 -4.43 -4.09
CA THR A 834 -18.59 -4.35 -5.46
C THR A 834 -18.78 -5.72 -6.14
N LEU A 835 -17.75 -6.57 -6.10
CA LEU A 835 -17.75 -7.89 -6.72
C LEU A 835 -18.58 -8.88 -5.90
N GLY A 836 -18.68 -8.67 -4.59
CA GLY A 836 -19.58 -9.40 -3.71
C GLY A 836 -21.04 -9.12 -4.06
N ASN A 837 -21.42 -7.86 -4.23
CA ASN A 837 -22.73 -7.48 -4.77
C ASN A 837 -23.01 -8.21 -6.10
N PHE A 838 -22.08 -8.18 -7.06
CA PHE A 838 -22.23 -8.89 -8.35
C PHE A 838 -22.36 -10.41 -8.25
N LYS A 839 -21.99 -11.05 -7.13
CA LYS A 839 -22.24 -12.49 -6.90
C LYS A 839 -23.63 -12.78 -6.31
N VAL A 840 -24.29 -11.80 -5.70
CA VAL A 840 -25.67 -11.91 -5.18
C VAL A 840 -26.68 -11.39 -6.21
N ASN A 841 -26.39 -10.23 -6.81
CA ASN A 841 -27.21 -9.56 -7.80
C ASN A 841 -26.28 -8.93 -8.86
N PRO A 842 -26.27 -9.45 -10.12
CA PRO A 842 -25.32 -9.01 -11.13
C PRO A 842 -25.61 -7.61 -11.69
N ARG A 843 -26.70 -6.94 -11.29
CA ARG A 843 -27.08 -5.63 -11.85
C ARG A 843 -26.03 -4.54 -11.52
N VAL A 844 -25.66 -3.75 -12.53
CA VAL A 844 -24.66 -2.67 -12.44
C VAL A 844 -25.13 -1.40 -13.13
N GLY A 845 -24.93 -0.26 -12.46
CA GLY A 845 -24.96 1.07 -13.05
C GLY A 845 -23.53 1.56 -13.26
N VAL A 846 -23.29 2.34 -14.31
CA VAL A 846 -21.97 2.93 -14.62
C VAL A 846 -22.14 4.37 -15.10
N ALA A 847 -21.22 5.24 -14.72
CA ALA A 847 -21.01 6.56 -15.31
C ALA A 847 -19.56 6.71 -15.77
N ILE A 848 -19.36 7.08 -17.04
CA ILE A 848 -18.05 7.36 -17.64
C ILE A 848 -18.02 8.86 -18.00
N PRO A 849 -17.36 9.71 -17.19
CA PRO A 849 -17.29 11.15 -17.42
C PRO A 849 -16.11 11.54 -18.30
N ASP A 850 -16.33 12.40 -19.30
CA ASP A 850 -15.24 13.15 -19.93
C ASP A 850 -15.03 14.48 -19.21
N TYR A 851 -13.94 14.54 -18.44
CA TYR A 851 -13.53 15.71 -17.69
C TYR A 851 -13.14 16.92 -18.56
N ASN A 852 -12.84 16.73 -19.85
CA ASN A 852 -12.47 17.82 -20.74
C ASN A 852 -13.70 18.61 -21.21
N THR A 853 -14.76 17.90 -21.62
CA THR A 853 -15.98 18.49 -22.19
C THR A 853 -17.12 18.68 -21.19
N ALA A 854 -17.10 17.98 -20.05
CA ALA A 854 -18.27 17.75 -19.18
C ALA A 854 -19.37 16.85 -19.79
N ASN A 855 -19.04 16.08 -20.83
CA ASN A 855 -19.91 15.04 -21.36
C ASN A 855 -19.89 13.80 -20.44
N VAL A 856 -20.95 13.00 -20.48
CA VAL A 856 -21.08 11.78 -19.67
C VAL A 856 -21.84 10.68 -20.41
N LEU A 857 -21.32 9.46 -20.31
CA LEU A 857 -21.99 8.24 -20.73
C LEU A 857 -22.48 7.48 -19.48
N TYR A 858 -23.80 7.45 -19.29
CA TYR A 858 -24.48 6.63 -18.30
C TYR A 858 -24.85 5.27 -18.90
N LEU A 859 -24.67 4.18 -18.15
CA LEU A 859 -25.02 2.82 -18.57
C LEU A 859 -25.72 2.08 -17.43
N THR A 860 -26.63 1.15 -17.76
CA THR A 860 -27.11 0.14 -16.81
C THR A 860 -27.21 -1.24 -17.49
N GLY A 861 -26.91 -2.29 -16.75
CA GLY A 861 -26.88 -3.66 -17.27
C GLY A 861 -26.49 -4.69 -16.22
N THR A 862 -25.77 -5.71 -16.63
CA THR A 862 -25.31 -6.80 -15.75
C THR A 862 -23.80 -7.02 -15.84
N ALA A 863 -23.16 -7.25 -14.70
CA ALA A 863 -21.74 -7.53 -14.55
C ALA A 863 -21.47 -9.03 -14.32
N SER A 864 -20.50 -9.58 -15.04
CA SER A 864 -19.95 -10.93 -14.88
C SER A 864 -18.52 -10.85 -14.36
N VAL A 865 -18.29 -11.38 -13.15
CA VAL A 865 -16.96 -11.40 -12.51
C VAL A 865 -16.21 -12.68 -12.90
N LEU A 866 -15.28 -12.52 -13.84
CA LEU A 866 -14.45 -13.54 -14.49
C LEU A 866 -13.13 -13.72 -13.72
N VAL A 867 -12.68 -14.95 -13.51
CA VAL A 867 -11.49 -15.27 -12.70
C VAL A 867 -10.64 -16.35 -13.35
N GLY A 868 -9.31 -16.16 -13.36
CA GLY A 868 -8.38 -17.10 -13.97
C GLY A 868 -8.58 -17.20 -15.48
N GLU A 869 -8.73 -18.43 -15.99
CA GLU A 869 -8.95 -18.74 -17.41
C GLU A 869 -10.15 -17.97 -18.00
N GLU A 870 -11.22 -17.77 -17.23
CA GLU A 870 -12.41 -16.98 -17.62
C GLU A 870 -12.04 -15.52 -17.99
N ALA A 871 -10.98 -14.97 -17.39
CA ALA A 871 -10.52 -13.60 -17.60
C ALA A 871 -9.37 -13.53 -18.63
N SER A 872 -8.41 -14.47 -18.56
CA SER A 872 -7.25 -14.48 -19.45
C SER A 872 -7.59 -14.88 -20.89
N SER A 873 -8.69 -15.60 -21.11
CA SER A 873 -9.23 -15.93 -22.44
C SER A 873 -9.92 -14.76 -23.16
N LEU A 874 -10.14 -13.63 -22.48
CA LEU A 874 -10.66 -12.39 -23.07
C LEU A 874 -9.64 -11.26 -23.03
N LEU A 875 -9.02 -11.00 -21.87
CA LEU A 875 -8.02 -9.94 -21.67
C LEU A 875 -6.63 -10.54 -21.43
N ALA A 876 -5.66 -10.15 -22.25
CA ALA A 876 -4.29 -10.64 -22.17
C ALA A 876 -3.71 -10.49 -20.75
N ARG A 877 -3.13 -11.58 -20.23
CA ARG A 877 -2.45 -11.67 -18.91
C ARG A 877 -3.28 -11.18 -17.71
N THR A 878 -4.61 -11.25 -17.80
CA THR A 878 -5.53 -10.73 -16.77
C THR A 878 -6.13 -11.86 -15.93
N LYS A 879 -5.86 -11.88 -14.62
CA LYS A 879 -6.31 -12.96 -13.69
C LYS A 879 -7.69 -12.71 -13.05
N LEU A 880 -8.22 -11.50 -13.15
CA LEU A 880 -9.53 -11.08 -12.64
C LEU A 880 -10.08 -9.96 -13.53
N ALA A 881 -11.28 -10.11 -14.06
CA ALA A 881 -11.92 -9.12 -14.92
C ALA A 881 -13.43 -9.02 -14.65
N VAL A 882 -14.02 -7.89 -15.03
CA VAL A 882 -15.47 -7.69 -15.01
C VAL A 882 -15.95 -7.35 -16.42
N LYS A 883 -16.76 -8.24 -17.00
CA LYS A 883 -17.49 -7.98 -18.24
C LYS A 883 -18.85 -7.36 -17.89
N ILE A 884 -19.24 -6.28 -18.55
CA ILE A 884 -20.54 -5.62 -18.41
C ILE A 884 -21.31 -5.78 -19.72
N SER A 885 -22.41 -6.53 -19.67
CA SER A 885 -23.39 -6.61 -20.75
C SER A 885 -24.41 -5.48 -20.53
N VAL A 886 -24.39 -4.47 -21.40
CA VAL A 886 -25.19 -3.24 -21.28
C VAL A 886 -26.61 -3.48 -21.78
N THR A 887 -27.60 -3.02 -21.02
CA THR A 887 -29.03 -3.15 -21.35
C THR A 887 -29.70 -1.83 -21.73
N SER A 888 -29.13 -0.70 -21.29
CA SER A 888 -29.56 0.64 -21.64
C SER A 888 -28.41 1.61 -21.40
N ALA A 889 -28.32 2.66 -22.23
CA ALA A 889 -27.32 3.71 -22.16
C ALA A 889 -28.00 5.08 -22.28
N LYS A 890 -27.37 6.13 -21.75
CA LYS A 890 -27.66 7.53 -22.08
C LYS A 890 -26.36 8.28 -22.30
N PHE A 891 -26.19 8.89 -23.47
CA PHE A 891 -25.06 9.77 -23.76
C PHE A 891 -25.52 11.23 -23.73
N VAL A 892 -24.97 12.02 -22.81
CA VAL A 892 -25.36 13.42 -22.56
C VAL A 892 -24.13 14.33 -22.70
N LYS A 893 -24.24 15.36 -23.53
CA LYS A 893 -23.24 16.43 -23.69
C LYS A 893 -23.43 17.51 -22.63
N SER A 894 -22.33 18.06 -22.10
CA SER A 894 -22.33 19.15 -21.09
C SER A 894 -23.25 18.88 -19.87
N GLY A 895 -23.40 17.61 -19.47
CA GLY A 895 -24.33 17.15 -18.44
C GLY A 895 -23.75 17.06 -17.03
N LEU A 896 -22.46 17.37 -16.83
CA LEU A 896 -21.79 17.38 -15.53
C LEU A 896 -21.53 18.81 -15.05
N PRO A 897 -21.72 19.13 -13.75
CA PRO A 897 -21.50 20.47 -13.19
C PRO A 897 -20.02 20.84 -13.01
N PHE A 898 -19.10 20.10 -13.64
CA PHE A 898 -17.65 20.27 -13.48
C PHE A 898 -16.87 19.89 -14.74
N ARG A 899 -15.66 20.43 -14.85
CA ARG A 899 -14.59 19.96 -15.75
C ARG A 899 -13.33 19.67 -14.93
N GLY A 900 -12.36 18.99 -15.52
CA GLY A 900 -11.10 18.66 -14.85
C GLY A 900 -9.92 18.57 -15.80
N SER A 901 -8.90 19.40 -15.59
CA SER A 901 -7.63 19.29 -16.32
C SER A 901 -6.77 18.16 -15.74
N LEU A 902 -6.22 17.31 -16.60
CA LEU A 902 -5.38 16.18 -16.22
C LEU A 902 -4.08 16.65 -15.53
N GLY A 903 -3.73 15.99 -14.43
CA GLY A 903 -2.45 16.12 -13.72
C GLY A 903 -1.64 14.83 -13.73
N GLU A 904 -0.95 14.53 -12.64
CA GLU A 904 -0.19 13.28 -12.50
C GLU A 904 -1.09 12.02 -12.54
N TYR A 905 -0.77 11.08 -13.44
CA TYR A 905 -1.24 9.69 -13.35
C TYR A 905 -0.91 9.06 -11.98
N SER A 906 -1.70 8.06 -11.56
CA SER A 906 -1.40 7.31 -10.34
C SER A 906 -0.09 6.52 -10.54
N PRO A 907 0.87 6.52 -9.59
CA PRO A 907 2.07 5.69 -9.70
C PRO A 907 1.73 4.19 -9.64
N TYR A 908 0.55 3.86 -9.14
CA TYR A 908 -0.02 2.51 -9.13
C TYR A 908 -0.73 2.13 -10.45
N ASN A 909 -0.73 2.99 -11.47
CA ASN A 909 -1.38 2.66 -12.74
C ASN A 909 -0.73 1.44 -13.39
N PRO A 910 -1.55 0.46 -13.80
CA PRO A 910 -1.06 -0.74 -14.46
C PRO A 910 -0.80 -0.50 -15.96
N PRO A 911 -0.02 -1.38 -16.61
CA PRO A 911 -0.01 -1.50 -18.06
C PRO A 911 -1.43 -1.70 -18.60
N VAL A 912 -1.73 -1.10 -19.75
CA VAL A 912 -3.01 -1.31 -20.45
C VAL A 912 -3.11 -2.79 -20.85
N ARG A 913 -4.28 -3.40 -20.63
CA ARG A 913 -4.55 -4.78 -21.02
C ARG A 913 -5.46 -4.79 -22.26
N HIS A 914 -5.03 -5.51 -23.28
CA HIS A 914 -5.71 -5.61 -24.57
C HIS A 914 -6.58 -6.86 -24.62
N LEU A 915 -7.62 -6.84 -25.47
CA LEU A 915 -8.35 -8.07 -25.80
C LEU A 915 -7.45 -9.04 -26.56
N LEU A 916 -7.65 -10.35 -26.41
CA LEU A 916 -6.98 -11.34 -27.28
C LEU A 916 -7.42 -11.27 -28.76
N SER A 917 -8.44 -10.47 -29.08
CA SER A 917 -8.86 -10.13 -30.45
C SER A 917 -8.24 -8.82 -30.97
N GLU A 918 -7.50 -8.07 -30.14
CA GLU A 918 -6.81 -6.83 -30.53
C GLU A 918 -5.34 -7.07 -30.92
N HIS A 919 -4.78 -8.26 -30.66
CA HIS A 919 -3.38 -8.64 -30.89
C HIS A 919 -3.32 -10.07 -31.45
N ASP A 920 -2.20 -10.46 -32.06
CA ASP A 920 -2.05 -11.79 -32.65
C ASP A 920 -2.24 -12.94 -31.64
N ALA A 921 -2.93 -13.99 -32.11
CA ALA A 921 -3.34 -15.14 -31.30
C ALA A 921 -2.19 -16.01 -30.75
N HIS A 922 -0.94 -15.69 -31.08
CA HIS A 922 0.26 -16.47 -30.72
C HIS A 922 0.63 -16.43 -29.23
N LEU A 923 0.00 -15.56 -28.43
CA LEU A 923 0.17 -15.50 -26.96
C LEU A 923 -0.98 -16.13 -26.17
N GLY A 924 -1.97 -16.75 -26.84
CA GLY A 924 -3.25 -17.15 -26.25
C GLY A 924 -3.36 -18.57 -25.67
N ALA A 925 -2.29 -19.38 -25.70
CA ALA A 925 -2.34 -20.77 -25.23
C ALA A 925 -1.28 -21.06 -24.16
N GLU A 926 -1.70 -21.65 -23.03
CA GLU A 926 -0.78 -22.36 -22.15
C GLU A 926 -0.23 -23.57 -22.91
N ASN A 927 1.01 -23.48 -23.38
CA ASN A 927 1.67 -24.59 -24.05
C ASN A 927 2.06 -25.63 -22.97
N PRO A 928 1.50 -26.85 -22.96
CA PRO A 928 1.75 -27.84 -21.88
C PRO A 928 3.18 -28.40 -21.88
N ASN A 929 3.99 -28.01 -22.87
CA ASN A 929 5.41 -28.30 -22.94
C ASN A 929 6.19 -27.32 -22.07
N ALA A 930 6.43 -27.69 -20.82
CA ALA A 930 7.33 -26.96 -19.93
C ALA A 930 8.74 -26.86 -20.56
N ILE A 931 9.05 -25.69 -21.13
CA ILE A 931 10.39 -25.26 -21.50
C ILE A 931 10.87 -24.32 -20.39
N THR A 932 12.05 -24.57 -19.85
CA THR A 932 12.64 -23.78 -18.76
C THR A 932 13.98 -23.21 -19.23
N ALA A 933 14.13 -21.89 -19.11
CA ALA A 933 15.35 -21.17 -19.43
C ALA A 933 16.20 -20.96 -18.16
N THR A 934 17.37 -21.58 -18.12
CA THR A 934 18.28 -21.57 -16.97
C THR A 934 19.42 -20.59 -17.21
N LEU A 935 19.57 -19.57 -16.37
CA LEU A 935 20.60 -18.53 -16.56
C LEU A 935 22.01 -19.10 -16.32
N LYS A 936 22.79 -19.23 -17.41
CA LYS A 936 24.20 -19.65 -17.38
C LYS A 936 25.15 -18.52 -17.04
N ASP A 937 25.01 -17.37 -17.71
CA ASP A 937 26.01 -16.29 -17.66
C ASP A 937 25.43 -14.87 -17.87
N ARG A 938 26.17 -13.86 -17.43
CA ARG A 938 25.84 -12.43 -17.55
C ARG A 938 27.08 -11.59 -17.89
N GLU A 939 27.11 -11.09 -19.12
CA GLU A 939 28.07 -10.06 -19.55
C GLU A 939 27.51 -8.65 -19.25
N VAL A 940 28.31 -7.81 -18.59
CA VAL A 940 27.98 -6.38 -18.37
C VAL A 940 28.61 -5.57 -19.49
N ILE A 941 27.80 -5.05 -20.42
CA ILE A 941 28.30 -4.27 -21.58
C ILE A 941 28.40 -2.79 -21.25
N THR A 942 27.38 -2.22 -20.59
CA THR A 942 27.39 -0.80 -20.18
C THR A 942 26.86 -0.61 -18.76
N SER A 943 26.84 0.64 -18.29
CA SER A 943 26.14 1.02 -17.04
C SER A 943 24.62 0.79 -17.12
N SER A 944 24.06 0.61 -18.32
CA SER A 944 22.62 0.47 -18.59
C SER A 944 22.24 -0.79 -19.39
N ILE A 945 23.20 -1.49 -20.01
CA ILE A 945 22.97 -2.63 -20.91
C ILE A 945 23.73 -3.88 -20.44
N ASP A 946 23.03 -5.02 -20.46
CA ASP A 946 23.49 -6.34 -20.03
C ASP A 946 23.11 -7.42 -21.05
N ARG A 947 23.99 -8.40 -21.28
CA ARG A 947 23.68 -9.62 -22.04
C ARG A 947 23.62 -10.82 -21.11
N PHE A 948 22.59 -11.64 -21.30
CA PHE A 948 22.30 -12.81 -20.48
C PHE A 948 22.24 -14.06 -21.37
N THR A 949 23.00 -15.10 -21.01
CA THR A 949 22.98 -16.39 -21.71
C THR A 949 22.12 -17.38 -20.92
N PHE A 950 21.10 -17.94 -21.56
CA PHE A 950 20.21 -18.95 -20.98
C PHE A 950 20.35 -20.28 -21.70
N GLU A 951 20.40 -21.38 -20.94
CA GLU A 951 20.24 -22.74 -21.46
C GLU A 951 18.77 -23.15 -21.39
N LEU A 952 18.20 -23.54 -22.53
CA LEU A 952 16.87 -24.13 -22.61
C LEU A 952 16.90 -25.61 -22.24
N SER A 953 15.98 -26.00 -21.36
CA SER A 953 15.69 -27.38 -21.01
C SER A 953 14.21 -27.68 -21.23
N SER A 954 13.88 -28.88 -21.70
CA SER A 954 12.50 -29.36 -21.81
C SER A 954 12.47 -30.90 -21.87
N GLN A 955 11.29 -31.47 -21.65
CA GLN A 955 11.03 -32.92 -21.75
C GLN A 955 10.72 -33.37 -23.18
N GLN A 956 10.43 -32.43 -24.09
CA GLN A 956 10.22 -32.66 -25.52
C GLN A 956 11.32 -31.95 -26.34
N PRO A 957 11.57 -32.35 -27.60
CA PRO A 957 12.45 -31.58 -28.48
C PRO A 957 11.92 -30.15 -28.64
N ILE A 958 12.76 -29.18 -28.27
CA ILE A 958 12.45 -27.75 -28.39
C ILE A 958 12.30 -27.41 -29.88
N THR A 959 11.21 -26.74 -30.26
CA THR A 959 11.04 -26.23 -31.62
C THR A 959 12.10 -25.15 -31.90
N ASN A 960 12.87 -25.32 -32.98
CA ASN A 960 13.92 -24.38 -33.36
C ASN A 960 13.33 -22.97 -33.56
N TRP A 961 13.78 -22.02 -32.76
CA TRP A 961 13.50 -20.60 -32.98
C TRP A 961 14.23 -20.09 -34.23
N HIS A 962 13.79 -18.96 -34.75
CA HIS A 962 14.38 -18.32 -35.92
C HIS A 962 15.05 -16.99 -35.55
N ALA A 963 16.11 -16.65 -36.29
CA ALA A 963 16.79 -15.38 -36.13
C ALA A 963 15.82 -14.21 -36.40
N GLY A 964 15.70 -13.30 -35.43
CA GLY A 964 14.71 -12.22 -35.43
C GLY A 964 13.58 -12.41 -34.42
N GLN A 965 13.28 -13.63 -33.97
CA GLN A 965 12.21 -13.90 -33.00
C GLN A 965 12.54 -13.42 -31.58
N TYR A 966 11.49 -13.15 -30.79
CA TYR A 966 11.56 -12.94 -29.35
C TYR A 966 11.17 -14.18 -28.55
N ILE A 967 11.72 -14.29 -27.35
CA ILE A 967 11.31 -15.26 -26.32
C ILE A 967 10.47 -14.54 -25.26
N THR A 968 9.42 -15.20 -24.77
CA THR A 968 8.58 -14.74 -23.65
C THR A 968 8.92 -15.53 -22.40
N LEU A 969 9.39 -14.84 -21.37
CA LEU A 969 9.83 -15.42 -20.09
C LEU A 969 8.93 -14.95 -18.94
N ASP A 970 8.59 -15.86 -18.02
CA ASP A 970 7.80 -15.57 -16.82
C ASP A 970 8.70 -15.48 -15.57
N PHE A 971 8.78 -14.30 -14.96
CA PHE A 971 9.51 -14.09 -13.71
C PHE A 971 8.57 -13.94 -12.48
N GLU A 972 7.26 -14.19 -12.62
CA GLU A 972 6.33 -14.14 -11.47
C GLU A 972 6.75 -15.08 -10.33
N PRO A 973 7.20 -16.33 -10.55
CA PRO A 973 7.62 -17.22 -9.47
C PRO A 973 8.75 -16.69 -8.59
N GLU A 974 9.65 -15.87 -9.16
CA GLU A 974 10.85 -15.35 -8.50
C GLU A 974 10.66 -13.92 -7.94
N LEU A 975 9.75 -13.13 -8.53
CA LEU A 975 9.55 -11.71 -8.19
C LEU A 975 8.24 -11.43 -7.45
N SER A 976 7.25 -12.32 -7.54
CA SER A 976 5.98 -12.15 -6.84
C SER A 976 6.17 -12.37 -5.34
N ASN A 977 6.28 -11.26 -4.61
CA ASN A 977 6.25 -11.23 -3.14
C ASN A 977 4.84 -11.56 -2.57
N GLY A 978 3.96 -12.14 -3.40
CA GLY A 978 2.53 -12.25 -3.15
C GLY A 978 1.83 -10.88 -3.17
N TYR A 979 0.62 -10.84 -2.64
CA TYR A 979 -0.14 -9.60 -2.52
C TYR A 979 0.47 -8.66 -1.49
N SER A 980 0.77 -7.43 -1.91
CA SER A 980 0.82 -6.27 -1.02
C SER A 980 -0.33 -5.31 -1.31
N HIS A 981 -0.88 -4.69 -0.26
CA HIS A 981 -1.90 -3.65 -0.40
C HIS A 981 -1.31 -2.35 -0.96
N MET A 982 -0.10 -1.98 -0.57
CA MET A 982 0.64 -0.79 -1.02
C MET A 982 2.14 -1.14 -1.14
N ALA A 983 2.84 -0.50 -2.05
CA ALA A 983 4.27 -0.72 -2.28
C ALA A 983 4.92 0.63 -2.64
N ASP A 984 4.88 1.59 -1.73
CA ASP A 984 5.26 2.98 -2.02
C ASP A 984 6.76 3.18 -2.39
N HIS A 985 7.56 2.12 -2.32
CA HIS A 985 8.95 2.05 -2.78
C HIS A 985 9.11 1.52 -4.22
N ASP A 986 8.13 0.76 -4.72
CA ASP A 986 8.00 0.28 -6.10
C ASP A 986 6.49 0.09 -6.43
N PRO A 987 5.75 1.17 -6.72
CA PRO A 987 4.29 1.10 -6.88
C PRO A 987 3.84 0.25 -8.08
N GLN A 988 4.70 0.11 -9.09
CA GLN A 988 4.39 -0.64 -10.32
C GLN A 988 4.44 -2.16 -10.08
N SER A 989 5.36 -2.64 -9.24
CA SER A 989 5.51 -4.07 -8.89
C SER A 989 4.22 -4.79 -8.42
N ILE A 990 3.21 -4.04 -7.94
CA ILE A 990 1.92 -4.57 -7.47
C ILE A 990 0.98 -5.01 -8.61
N ASN A 991 1.14 -4.46 -9.81
CA ASN A 991 0.33 -4.80 -10.99
C ASN A 991 1.17 -5.22 -12.20
N ASP A 992 2.48 -5.38 -12.00
CA ASP A 992 3.37 -6.04 -12.95
C ASP A 992 2.98 -7.53 -13.01
N ASP A 993 3.02 -8.11 -14.21
CA ASP A 993 2.88 -9.56 -14.39
C ASP A 993 4.25 -10.28 -14.27
N PHE A 994 5.34 -9.52 -14.25
CA PHE A 994 6.73 -9.99 -14.34
C PHE A 994 7.04 -10.83 -15.60
N VAL A 995 6.12 -10.92 -16.55
CA VAL A 995 6.30 -11.59 -17.84
C VAL A 995 6.93 -10.60 -18.82
N ARG A 996 8.02 -10.98 -19.47
CA ARG A 996 8.73 -10.13 -20.43
C ARG A 996 9.08 -10.85 -21.72
N THR A 997 8.85 -10.13 -22.82
CA THR A 997 9.34 -10.45 -24.16
C THR A 997 10.73 -9.85 -24.35
N PHE A 998 11.65 -10.63 -24.90
CA PHE A 998 12.99 -10.20 -25.25
C PHE A 998 13.40 -10.78 -26.59
N THR A 999 13.88 -9.97 -27.55
CA THR A 999 14.43 -10.50 -28.80
C THR A 999 15.61 -11.42 -28.51
N VAL A 1000 15.63 -12.60 -29.15
CA VAL A 1000 16.80 -13.47 -29.10
C VAL A 1000 17.89 -12.82 -29.95
N SER A 1001 19.00 -12.45 -29.31
CA SER A 1001 20.13 -11.75 -29.91
C SER A 1001 21.26 -12.65 -30.42
N SER A 1002 21.14 -13.96 -30.20
CA SER A 1002 22.04 -15.00 -30.73
C SER A 1002 21.42 -15.72 -31.94
N PRO A 1003 22.22 -16.12 -32.95
CA PRO A 1003 21.73 -16.98 -34.03
C PRO A 1003 21.32 -18.37 -33.49
N PRO A 1004 20.38 -19.08 -34.14
CA PRO A 1004 19.80 -20.35 -33.65
C PRO A 1004 20.71 -21.59 -33.84
N GLU A 1005 22.03 -21.41 -33.99
CA GLU A 1005 22.97 -22.48 -34.34
C GLU A 1005 23.21 -23.49 -33.19
N ASN A 1006 23.20 -23.01 -31.94
CA ASN A 1006 23.18 -23.87 -30.76
C ASN A 1006 21.74 -23.99 -30.23
N HIS A 1007 21.03 -25.07 -30.59
CA HIS A 1007 19.62 -25.32 -30.23
C HIS A 1007 19.31 -25.50 -28.72
N LYS A 1008 20.20 -25.05 -27.83
CA LYS A 1008 20.05 -25.04 -26.37
C LYS A 1008 20.40 -23.70 -25.74
N ASP A 1009 21.46 -23.04 -26.20
CA ASP A 1009 21.96 -21.80 -25.60
C ASP A 1009 21.50 -20.59 -26.41
N LEU A 1010 20.71 -19.72 -25.77
CA LEU A 1010 20.26 -18.45 -26.35
C LEU A 1010 20.81 -17.27 -25.55
N GLN A 1011 20.95 -16.11 -26.21
CA GLN A 1011 21.36 -14.87 -25.57
C GLN A 1011 20.32 -13.78 -25.78
N ILE A 1012 19.93 -13.10 -24.70
CA ILE A 1012 19.17 -11.85 -24.75
C ILE A 1012 20.08 -10.68 -24.35
N THR A 1013 20.03 -9.58 -25.10
CA THR A 1013 20.77 -8.35 -24.79
C THR A 1013 19.75 -7.27 -24.46
N THR A 1014 19.79 -6.72 -23.24
CA THR A 1014 18.68 -5.94 -22.66
C THR A 1014 19.16 -4.62 -22.07
N ARG A 1015 18.30 -3.59 -22.07
CA ARG A 1015 18.49 -2.37 -21.28
C ARG A 1015 17.82 -2.54 -19.93
N ARG A 1016 18.47 -2.06 -18.85
CA ARG A 1016 17.96 -2.12 -17.49
C ARG A 1016 16.76 -1.17 -17.28
N HIS A 1017 15.56 -1.69 -17.54
CA HIS A 1017 14.24 -1.07 -17.29
C HIS A 1017 13.31 -2.02 -16.52
N GLY A 1018 12.51 -1.49 -15.58
CA GLY A 1018 11.58 -2.28 -14.75
C GLY A 1018 12.23 -3.28 -13.77
N PRO A 1019 11.43 -4.04 -13.00
CA PRO A 1019 11.94 -4.94 -11.96
C PRO A 1019 12.69 -6.16 -12.50
N VAL A 1020 12.24 -6.76 -13.60
CA VAL A 1020 12.80 -8.00 -14.19
C VAL A 1020 14.27 -7.84 -14.59
N THR A 1021 14.61 -6.81 -15.37
CA THR A 1021 16.02 -6.59 -15.79
C THR A 1021 16.90 -6.14 -14.63
N ASN A 1022 16.33 -5.40 -13.66
CA ASN A 1022 17.01 -5.05 -12.41
C ASN A 1022 17.31 -6.30 -11.55
N PHE A 1023 16.42 -7.28 -11.53
CA PHE A 1023 16.62 -8.58 -10.88
C PHE A 1023 17.73 -9.37 -11.56
N LEU A 1024 17.66 -9.57 -12.88
CA LEU A 1024 18.71 -10.24 -13.65
C LEU A 1024 20.10 -9.59 -13.45
N ARG A 1025 20.19 -8.25 -13.44
CA ARG A 1025 21.44 -7.51 -13.15
C ARG A 1025 21.92 -7.66 -11.70
N LYS A 1026 21.01 -7.87 -10.73
CA LYS A 1026 21.35 -8.07 -9.30
C LYS A 1026 21.54 -9.55 -8.93
N HIS A 1027 21.10 -10.48 -9.76
CA HIS A 1027 21.10 -11.91 -9.45
C HIS A 1027 22.52 -12.44 -9.18
N ASN A 1028 22.61 -13.40 -8.29
CA ASN A 1028 23.87 -14.04 -7.93
C ASN A 1028 24.10 -15.25 -8.84
N SER A 1029 25.04 -15.17 -9.78
CA SER A 1029 25.35 -16.26 -10.73
C SER A 1029 25.88 -17.55 -10.08
N ARG A 1030 26.09 -17.58 -8.76
CA ARG A 1030 26.34 -18.80 -7.98
C ARG A 1030 25.06 -19.54 -7.54
N VAL A 1031 23.89 -18.95 -7.79
CA VAL A 1031 22.57 -19.51 -7.50
C VAL A 1031 21.89 -19.77 -8.85
N LEU A 1032 21.46 -21.01 -9.07
CA LEU A 1032 20.71 -21.39 -10.26
C LEU A 1032 19.42 -20.55 -10.33
N LEU A 1033 19.13 -20.00 -11.50
CA LEU A 1033 17.88 -19.30 -11.79
C LEU A 1033 17.23 -20.00 -12.97
N GLU A 1034 16.08 -20.62 -12.73
CA GLU A 1034 15.29 -21.36 -13.70
C GLU A 1034 13.99 -20.58 -13.96
N VAL A 1035 13.76 -20.19 -15.21
CA VAL A 1035 12.67 -19.28 -15.60
C VAL A 1035 11.75 -19.98 -16.60
N PRO A 1036 10.44 -20.13 -16.33
CA PRO A 1036 9.52 -20.69 -17.30
C PRO A 1036 9.47 -19.88 -18.61
N VAL A 1037 9.48 -20.59 -19.74
CA VAL A 1037 9.32 -20.02 -21.08
C VAL A 1037 7.86 -20.21 -21.50
N ILE A 1038 7.16 -19.10 -21.78
CA ILE A 1038 5.78 -19.14 -22.29
C ILE A 1038 5.76 -19.51 -23.78
N GLY A 1039 6.75 -19.01 -24.55
CA GLY A 1039 6.90 -19.34 -25.97
C GLY A 1039 7.81 -18.38 -26.72
N PHE A 1040 7.95 -18.63 -28.03
CA PHE A 1040 8.63 -17.75 -28.98
C PHE A 1040 7.60 -17.07 -29.90
N GLY A 1041 7.91 -15.86 -30.36
CA GLY A 1041 7.06 -15.09 -31.27
C GLY A 1041 7.87 -14.08 -32.11
N GLY A 1042 7.17 -13.29 -32.91
CA GLY A 1042 7.74 -12.34 -33.89
C GLY A 1042 7.24 -12.65 -35.30
N GLU A 1043 7.02 -11.61 -36.12
CA GLU A 1043 6.48 -11.78 -37.47
C GLU A 1043 7.50 -12.43 -38.41
N GLU A 1044 7.05 -13.36 -39.28
CA GLU A 1044 7.85 -13.77 -40.44
C GLU A 1044 8.18 -12.58 -41.36
N GLY A 1045 7.31 -11.56 -41.38
CA GLY A 1045 7.50 -10.29 -42.08
C GLY A 1045 8.69 -9.46 -41.60
N PHE A 1046 9.16 -9.66 -40.36
CA PHE A 1046 10.28 -8.89 -39.79
C PHE A 1046 11.66 -9.54 -40.05
N ARG A 1047 11.68 -10.71 -40.70
CA ARG A 1047 12.91 -11.38 -41.11
C ARG A 1047 13.50 -10.74 -42.37
N ILE A 1048 14.81 -10.47 -42.34
CA ILE A 1048 15.59 -9.97 -43.47
C ILE A 1048 15.69 -11.08 -44.53
N PRO A 1049 15.28 -10.86 -45.80
CA PRO A 1049 15.42 -11.83 -46.88
C PRO A 1049 16.88 -12.22 -47.11
N LEU A 1050 17.13 -13.50 -47.41
CA LEU A 1050 18.48 -14.02 -47.72
C LEU A 1050 18.76 -14.07 -49.23
N GLU A 1051 18.15 -13.14 -49.98
CA GLU A 1051 18.22 -13.05 -51.44
C GLU A 1051 19.35 -12.11 -51.87
N PRO A 1052 20.42 -12.58 -52.55
CA PRO A 1052 21.56 -11.73 -52.93
C PRO A 1052 21.21 -10.68 -54.00
N GLU A 1053 20.25 -11.00 -54.87
CA GLU A 1053 19.71 -10.11 -55.92
C GLU A 1053 18.39 -9.44 -55.49
N GLY A 1054 18.03 -9.55 -54.21
CA GLY A 1054 16.77 -9.05 -53.65
C GLY A 1054 16.74 -7.53 -53.44
N PRO A 1055 15.56 -6.97 -53.05
CA PRO A 1055 15.44 -5.56 -52.69
C PRO A 1055 16.33 -5.21 -51.50
N LYS A 1056 16.99 -4.03 -51.57
CA LYS A 1056 17.89 -3.58 -50.50
C LYS A 1056 17.15 -3.48 -49.16
N SER A 1057 17.67 -4.18 -48.16
CA SER A 1057 17.10 -4.23 -46.81
C SER A 1057 17.77 -3.18 -45.92
N ILE A 1058 16.97 -2.26 -45.38
CA ILE A 1058 17.45 -1.12 -44.58
C ILE A 1058 16.88 -1.26 -43.18
N PHE A 1059 17.76 -1.47 -42.20
CA PHE A 1059 17.37 -1.64 -40.81
C PHE A 1059 17.63 -0.36 -40.02
N ILE A 1060 16.64 0.14 -39.29
CA ILE A 1060 16.74 1.35 -38.48
C ILE A 1060 16.57 0.99 -37.01
N ALA A 1061 17.66 1.06 -36.26
CA ALA A 1061 17.76 0.58 -34.88
C ALA A 1061 18.02 1.74 -33.91
N ALA A 1062 17.49 1.67 -32.68
CA ALA A 1062 17.85 2.60 -31.61
C ALA A 1062 18.18 1.87 -30.29
N GLY A 1063 19.35 2.17 -29.71
CA GLY A 1063 19.80 1.54 -28.46
C GLY A 1063 19.90 0.03 -28.59
N VAL A 1064 19.15 -0.70 -27.77
CA VAL A 1064 19.09 -2.17 -27.79
C VAL A 1064 18.23 -2.73 -28.92
N GLY A 1065 17.50 -1.90 -29.69
CA GLY A 1065 16.78 -2.32 -30.90
C GLY A 1065 17.66 -2.85 -32.04
N ILE A 1066 18.98 -2.98 -31.80
CA ILE A 1066 19.90 -3.75 -32.64
C ILE A 1066 19.69 -5.28 -32.49
N THR A 1067 19.04 -5.77 -31.42
CA THR A 1067 18.94 -7.20 -31.13
C THR A 1067 18.37 -8.09 -32.24
N PRO A 1068 17.36 -7.68 -33.05
CA PRO A 1068 16.90 -8.51 -34.17
C PRO A 1068 17.97 -8.67 -35.26
N VAL A 1069 18.85 -7.67 -35.42
CA VAL A 1069 19.98 -7.71 -36.35
C VAL A 1069 21.10 -8.60 -35.82
N LEU A 1070 21.39 -8.60 -34.52
CA LEU A 1070 22.47 -9.42 -33.94
C LEU A 1070 22.31 -10.92 -34.24
N ALA A 1071 21.07 -11.44 -34.19
CA ALA A 1071 20.80 -12.84 -34.53
C ALA A 1071 20.78 -13.10 -36.05
N GLN A 1072 20.43 -12.12 -36.88
CA GLN A 1072 20.26 -12.27 -38.33
C GLN A 1072 21.53 -11.98 -39.14
N ALA A 1073 22.34 -11.01 -38.71
CA ALA A 1073 23.51 -10.51 -39.44
C ALA A 1073 24.51 -11.61 -39.88
N PRO A 1074 24.83 -12.65 -39.08
CA PRO A 1074 25.71 -13.73 -39.52
C PRO A 1074 25.19 -14.46 -40.77
N ALA A 1075 23.87 -14.63 -40.90
CA ALA A 1075 23.25 -15.23 -42.08
C ALA A 1075 23.14 -14.24 -43.25
N VAL A 1076 22.72 -13.00 -42.98
CA VAL A 1076 22.54 -11.94 -44.00
C VAL A 1076 23.87 -11.62 -44.69
N LEU A 1077 24.94 -11.41 -43.92
CA LEU A 1077 26.28 -11.10 -44.43
C LEU A 1077 26.88 -12.29 -45.20
N LYS A 1078 26.69 -13.53 -44.72
CA LYS A 1078 27.16 -14.76 -45.38
C LYS A 1078 26.54 -15.00 -46.76
N HIS A 1079 25.32 -14.50 -47.00
CA HIS A 1079 24.66 -14.58 -48.31
C HIS A 1079 24.91 -13.34 -49.19
N ASN A 1080 25.73 -12.37 -48.75
CA ASN A 1080 25.99 -11.10 -49.45
C ASN A 1080 24.70 -10.31 -49.80
N VAL A 1081 23.70 -10.36 -48.92
CA VAL A 1081 22.44 -9.62 -49.09
C VAL A 1081 22.72 -8.10 -49.13
N PRO A 1082 22.09 -7.33 -50.03
CA PRO A 1082 22.19 -5.87 -50.03
C PRO A 1082 21.54 -5.28 -48.76
N PHE A 1083 22.36 -5.03 -47.74
CA PHE A 1083 21.95 -4.63 -46.40
C PHE A 1083 22.61 -3.33 -45.95
N GLU A 1084 21.86 -2.45 -45.27
CA GLU A 1084 22.41 -1.27 -44.59
C GLU A 1084 21.71 -1.03 -43.24
N LEU A 1085 22.49 -0.65 -42.22
CA LEU A 1085 22.04 -0.42 -40.85
C LEU A 1085 22.22 1.05 -40.46
N LEU A 1086 21.11 1.72 -40.13
CA LEU A 1086 21.09 3.05 -39.53
C LEU A 1086 20.86 2.89 -38.01
N TRP A 1087 21.93 2.92 -37.21
CA TRP A 1087 21.85 2.66 -35.77
C TRP A 1087 22.07 3.93 -34.95
N THR A 1088 21.13 4.25 -34.07
CA THR A 1088 21.24 5.40 -33.14
C THR A 1088 21.63 4.94 -31.73
N LEU A 1089 22.76 5.45 -31.22
CA LEU A 1089 23.23 5.26 -29.85
C LEU A 1089 23.40 6.59 -29.10
N ARG A 1090 23.58 6.48 -27.79
CA ARG A 1090 24.07 7.57 -26.93
C ARG A 1090 25.56 7.37 -26.64
N TYR A 1091 26.30 8.45 -26.37
CA TYR A 1091 27.69 8.39 -25.89
C TYR A 1091 27.89 7.45 -24.68
N GLU A 1092 26.88 7.33 -23.80
CA GLU A 1092 26.95 6.43 -22.64
C GLU A 1092 26.96 4.94 -23.01
N ASP A 1093 26.41 4.56 -24.16
CA ASP A 1093 26.21 3.17 -24.59
C ASP A 1093 27.12 2.74 -25.77
N LEU A 1094 28.09 3.58 -26.19
CA LEU A 1094 29.06 3.24 -27.25
C LEU A 1094 29.82 1.91 -27.08
N PRO A 1095 30.11 1.39 -25.87
CA PRO A 1095 30.71 0.07 -25.71
C PRO A 1095 29.86 -1.07 -26.32
N LEU A 1096 28.54 -0.90 -26.49
CA LEU A 1096 27.72 -1.88 -27.21
C LEU A 1096 28.07 -1.95 -28.70
N ALA A 1097 28.45 -0.84 -29.34
CA ALA A 1097 28.91 -0.85 -30.72
C ALA A 1097 30.28 -1.53 -30.86
N SER A 1098 31.22 -1.24 -29.95
CA SER A 1098 32.54 -1.90 -29.90
C SER A 1098 32.39 -3.42 -29.69
N ASP A 1099 31.60 -3.87 -28.72
CA ASP A 1099 31.30 -5.30 -28.52
C ASP A 1099 30.65 -5.93 -29.77
N THR A 1100 29.65 -5.28 -30.36
CA THR A 1100 28.96 -5.75 -31.56
C THR A 1100 29.92 -5.94 -32.75
N PHE A 1101 30.74 -4.94 -33.07
CA PHE A 1101 31.69 -5.02 -34.18
C PHE A 1101 32.87 -5.97 -33.88
N SER A 1102 33.24 -6.16 -32.62
CA SER A 1102 34.24 -7.18 -32.24
C SER A 1102 33.76 -8.61 -32.51
N ARG A 1103 32.44 -8.86 -32.38
CA ARG A 1103 31.80 -10.17 -32.60
C ARG A 1103 31.37 -10.38 -34.06
N ILE A 1104 30.99 -9.30 -34.77
CA ILE A 1104 30.58 -9.35 -36.18
C ILE A 1104 31.30 -8.24 -36.97
N PRO A 1105 32.60 -8.41 -37.32
CA PRO A 1105 33.40 -7.34 -37.94
C PRO A 1105 32.86 -6.83 -39.28
N GLU A 1106 32.26 -7.70 -40.09
CA GLU A 1106 31.67 -7.33 -41.39
C GLU A 1106 30.42 -6.44 -41.27
N LEU A 1107 29.77 -6.39 -40.10
CA LEU A 1107 28.61 -5.52 -39.86
C LEU A 1107 29.02 -4.03 -39.80
N ALA A 1108 30.24 -3.72 -39.37
CA ALA A 1108 30.73 -2.34 -39.29
C ALA A 1108 30.65 -1.61 -40.65
N LYS A 1109 31.08 -2.30 -41.72
CA LYS A 1109 31.11 -1.78 -43.10
C LYS A 1109 29.73 -1.44 -43.68
N SER A 1110 28.67 -2.05 -43.14
CA SER A 1110 27.27 -1.81 -43.53
C SER A 1110 26.52 -0.90 -42.54
N THR A 1111 27.22 -0.29 -41.57
CA THR A 1111 26.60 0.52 -40.50
C THR A 1111 26.91 2.02 -40.64
N THR A 1112 25.85 2.84 -40.60
CA THR A 1112 25.93 4.26 -40.25
C THR A 1112 25.49 4.44 -38.79
N LEU A 1113 26.41 4.89 -37.93
CA LEU A 1113 26.22 5.06 -36.49
C LEU A 1113 25.94 6.53 -36.13
N PHE A 1114 24.71 6.80 -35.71
CA PHE A 1114 24.25 8.10 -35.21
C PHE A 1114 24.50 8.21 -33.69
N VAL A 1115 25.36 9.14 -33.28
CA VAL A 1115 25.79 9.32 -31.89
C VAL A 1115 25.12 10.53 -31.27
N THR A 1116 24.52 10.35 -30.09
CA THR A 1116 23.69 11.36 -29.41
C THR A 1116 24.05 11.56 -27.93
N GLY A 1117 23.62 12.68 -27.35
CA GLY A 1117 23.91 13.04 -25.95
C GLY A 1117 25.11 13.98 -25.81
N GLN A 1118 25.64 14.11 -24.59
CA GLN A 1118 26.87 14.87 -24.33
C GLN A 1118 28.10 14.02 -24.69
N SER A 1119 29.12 14.66 -25.26
CA SER A 1119 30.36 14.00 -25.67
C SER A 1119 31.19 13.52 -24.46
N ASP A 1120 31.50 12.24 -24.44
CA ASP A 1120 32.33 11.59 -23.42
C ASP A 1120 33.74 11.37 -23.97
N LYS A 1121 34.73 12.10 -23.44
CA LYS A 1121 36.11 12.09 -23.98
C LYS A 1121 36.77 10.72 -23.87
N ASP A 1122 36.43 9.96 -22.83
CA ASP A 1122 37.03 8.66 -22.56
C ASP A 1122 36.47 7.56 -23.49
N LYS A 1123 35.55 7.92 -24.40
CA LYS A 1123 34.89 7.02 -25.38
C LYS A 1123 35.02 7.49 -26.83
N GLU A 1124 35.67 8.62 -27.09
CA GLU A 1124 35.95 9.07 -28.46
C GLU A 1124 36.87 8.08 -29.20
N SER A 1125 37.78 7.39 -28.52
CA SER A 1125 38.61 6.34 -29.13
C SER A 1125 37.80 5.14 -29.66
N LEU A 1126 36.63 4.84 -29.06
CA LEU A 1126 35.72 3.81 -29.56
C LEU A 1126 35.06 4.21 -30.88
N LEU A 1127 34.94 5.52 -31.15
CA LEU A 1127 34.51 6.03 -32.45
C LEU A 1127 35.65 5.90 -33.47
N ASP A 1128 36.88 6.28 -33.10
CA ASP A 1128 38.06 6.07 -33.97
C ASP A 1128 38.25 4.58 -34.33
N GLU A 1129 37.94 3.66 -33.43
CA GLU A 1129 37.95 2.20 -33.66
C GLU A 1129 36.83 1.76 -34.61
N ALA A 1130 35.60 2.23 -34.40
CA ALA A 1130 34.47 1.91 -35.26
C ALA A 1130 34.65 2.46 -36.69
N GLU A 1131 35.23 3.66 -36.85
CA GLU A 1131 35.53 4.24 -38.17
C GLU A 1131 36.65 3.46 -38.89
N LYS A 1132 37.69 3.01 -38.17
CA LYS A 1132 38.72 2.10 -38.72
C LYS A 1132 38.14 0.74 -39.13
N ALA A 1133 37.07 0.27 -38.49
CA ALA A 1133 36.35 -0.93 -38.88
C ALA A 1133 35.42 -0.72 -40.11
N GLY A 1134 35.29 0.51 -40.60
CA GLY A 1134 34.47 0.87 -41.77
C GLY A 1134 33.09 1.46 -41.44
N THR A 1135 32.81 1.76 -40.17
CA THR A 1135 31.54 2.36 -39.74
C THR A 1135 31.49 3.84 -40.12
N ARG A 1136 30.40 4.30 -40.74
CA ARG A 1136 30.19 5.73 -41.00
C ARG A 1136 29.63 6.41 -39.75
N ILE A 1137 30.35 7.37 -39.17
CA ILE A 1137 29.96 7.99 -37.89
C ILE A 1137 29.30 9.37 -38.10
N VAL A 1138 28.17 9.59 -37.45
CA VAL A 1138 27.38 10.82 -37.55
C VAL A 1138 27.04 11.34 -36.15
N LYS A 1139 27.72 12.41 -35.70
CA LYS A 1139 27.57 12.96 -34.33
C LYS A 1139 26.33 13.86 -34.16
N ARG A 1140 25.15 13.35 -34.55
CA ARG A 1140 23.83 13.98 -34.34
C ARG A 1140 22.73 12.92 -34.31
N ARG A 1141 21.49 13.34 -34.00
CA ARG A 1141 20.29 12.52 -34.23
C ARG A 1141 20.07 12.28 -35.73
N VAL A 1142 19.45 11.16 -36.06
CA VAL A 1142 18.88 10.89 -37.39
C VAL A 1142 17.74 11.87 -37.71
N SER A 1143 17.55 12.19 -38.98
CA SER A 1143 16.51 13.08 -39.52
C SER A 1143 15.93 12.54 -40.83
N ALA A 1144 14.81 13.10 -41.29
CA ALA A 1144 14.15 12.68 -42.54
C ALA A 1144 15.13 12.59 -43.74
N ASN A 1145 16.03 13.56 -43.89
CA ASN A 1145 17.04 13.61 -44.95
C ASN A 1145 17.99 12.38 -44.98
N ASP A 1146 18.21 11.71 -43.85
CA ASP A 1146 19.05 10.51 -43.77
C ASP A 1146 18.36 9.26 -44.32
N VAL A 1147 17.02 9.28 -44.36
CA VAL A 1147 16.19 8.15 -44.82
C VAL A 1147 15.66 8.40 -46.24
N GLU A 1148 15.46 9.68 -46.60
CA GLU A 1148 14.99 10.14 -47.90
C GLU A 1148 15.90 9.74 -49.07
N SER A 1149 17.21 9.62 -48.84
CA SER A 1149 18.18 9.13 -49.83
C SER A 1149 17.94 7.69 -50.30
N PHE A 1150 17.08 6.93 -49.61
CA PHE A 1150 16.76 5.54 -49.93
C PHE A 1150 15.36 5.34 -50.51
N LYS A 1151 14.51 6.37 -50.52
CA LYS A 1151 13.15 6.30 -51.06
C LYS A 1151 13.15 5.96 -52.55
N GLY A 1152 12.13 5.23 -53.01
CA GLY A 1152 11.93 4.84 -54.40
C GLY A 1152 12.91 3.79 -54.93
N GLN A 1153 13.92 3.35 -54.17
CA GLN A 1153 14.91 2.35 -54.60
C GLN A 1153 14.42 0.90 -54.50
N SER A 1154 13.09 0.68 -54.42
CA SER A 1154 12.46 -0.61 -54.09
C SER A 1154 12.94 -1.23 -52.78
N ALA A 1155 13.47 -0.41 -51.85
CA ALA A 1155 14.00 -0.86 -50.58
C ALA A 1155 12.90 -1.41 -49.64
N ARG A 1156 13.31 -2.24 -48.68
CA ARG A 1156 12.45 -2.72 -47.58
C ARG A 1156 13.01 -2.21 -46.26
N PHE A 1157 12.20 -1.45 -45.53
CA PHE A 1157 12.59 -0.85 -44.26
C PHE A 1157 12.14 -1.73 -43.09
N PHE A 1158 13.04 -1.94 -42.14
CA PHE A 1158 12.81 -2.69 -40.91
C PHE A 1158 13.11 -1.76 -39.72
N LEU A 1159 12.11 -1.44 -38.90
CA LEU A 1159 12.27 -0.49 -37.79
C LEU A 1159 12.23 -1.20 -36.43
N CYS A 1160 13.20 -0.90 -35.56
CA CYS A 1160 13.24 -1.35 -34.18
C CYS A 1160 13.77 -0.22 -33.28
N THR A 1161 12.87 0.65 -32.84
CA THR A 1161 13.22 1.89 -32.13
C THR A 1161 12.25 2.19 -30.98
N ALA A 1162 12.54 3.19 -30.15
CA ALA A 1162 11.61 3.63 -29.12
C ALA A 1162 10.41 4.40 -29.75
N PRO A 1163 9.20 4.35 -29.15
CA PRO A 1163 7.96 4.87 -29.75
C PRO A 1163 8.05 6.29 -30.35
N ALA A 1164 8.75 7.21 -29.69
CA ALA A 1164 8.89 8.60 -30.14
C ALA A 1164 9.78 8.79 -31.39
N LEU A 1165 10.62 7.79 -31.73
CA LEU A 1165 11.33 7.74 -33.01
C LEU A 1165 10.57 6.89 -34.03
N LEU A 1166 9.87 5.83 -33.59
CA LEU A 1166 9.03 5.00 -34.46
C LEU A 1166 7.95 5.85 -35.15
N ALA A 1167 7.16 6.62 -34.40
CA ALA A 1167 6.12 7.48 -34.96
C ALA A 1167 6.66 8.55 -35.94
N ALA A 1168 7.89 9.05 -35.71
CA ALA A 1168 8.54 9.97 -36.64
C ALA A 1168 9.02 9.26 -37.91
N LEU A 1169 9.50 8.02 -37.81
CA LEU A 1169 9.89 7.19 -38.96
C LEU A 1169 8.68 6.78 -39.80
N GLU A 1170 7.52 6.50 -39.19
CA GLU A 1170 6.26 6.25 -39.91
C GLU A 1170 5.81 7.47 -40.74
N GLU A 1171 5.92 8.69 -40.18
CA GLU A 1171 5.70 9.93 -40.93
C GLU A 1171 6.70 10.08 -42.09
N TRP A 1172 8.00 9.87 -41.82
CA TRP A 1172 9.05 10.10 -42.83
C TRP A 1172 9.08 9.05 -43.96
N LEU A 1173 8.61 7.82 -43.70
CA LEU A 1173 8.59 6.69 -44.64
C LEU A 1173 7.20 6.42 -45.25
N GLN A 1174 6.26 7.36 -45.13
CA GLN A 1174 4.92 7.23 -45.72
C GLN A 1174 4.98 6.89 -47.22
N GLY A 1175 4.46 5.71 -47.58
CA GLY A 1175 4.41 5.18 -48.95
C GLY A 1175 5.45 4.10 -49.28
N GLU A 1176 6.45 3.87 -48.41
CA GLU A 1176 7.47 2.82 -48.59
C GLU A 1176 7.05 1.47 -47.98
N LYS A 1177 7.78 0.39 -48.33
CA LYS A 1177 7.60 -0.93 -47.72
C LYS A 1177 8.27 -1.01 -46.35
N VAL A 1178 7.54 -0.60 -45.31
CA VAL A 1178 7.96 -0.63 -43.91
C VAL A 1178 7.42 -1.87 -43.20
N VAL A 1179 8.24 -2.50 -42.36
CA VAL A 1179 7.85 -3.45 -41.31
C VAL A 1179 8.49 -2.98 -40.00
N TRP A 1180 7.81 -3.10 -38.86
CA TRP A 1180 8.33 -2.63 -37.58
C TRP A 1180 7.97 -3.53 -36.40
N GLU A 1181 8.82 -3.54 -35.38
CA GLU A 1181 8.52 -4.04 -34.04
C GLU A 1181 8.66 -2.88 -33.04
N ASP A 1182 7.64 -2.66 -32.21
CA ASP A 1182 7.72 -1.67 -31.11
C ASP A 1182 8.30 -2.31 -29.84
N PHE A 1183 9.13 -1.53 -29.16
CA PHE A 1183 9.74 -1.87 -27.88
C PHE A 1183 9.41 -0.81 -26.82
N GLY A 1184 8.12 -0.44 -26.71
CA GLY A 1184 7.58 0.33 -25.59
C GLY A 1184 7.75 -0.42 -24.26
N TYR A 1185 8.65 0.05 -23.40
CA TYR A 1185 9.10 -0.60 -22.16
C TYR A 1185 8.83 0.18 -20.87
#